data_AF-Q4CMA1-F1
#
_entry.id   AF-Q4CMA1-F1
#
_cell.length_a   1.000
_cell.length_b   1.000
_cell.length_c   1.000
_cell.angle_alpha   90.00
_cell.angle_beta   90.00
_cell.angle_gamma   90.00
#
_symmetry.space_group_name_H-M   'P 1'
#
loop_
_entity.id
_entity.type
_entity.pdbx_description
1 polymer ?
#
loop_
_entity_poly.entity_id
_entity_poly.type
_entity_poly.pdbx_seq_one_letter_code
_entity_poly.pdbx_strand_id
1 'polypeptide(L)'
;SGVTLTESVTVGGGRATACFDSVVFSGPITVAVDLRLMEAFADVLNVTLRHCVLAAGAQLRIGGLSESTARLMPRALVNMTNVTSLEGTVVLHGAMPPHSSVLLANSTLRATVGGSQYVPTTPGHAGLRCGPTLVLDGVRLLSTRFVMTRSSLVCGGASCATILVERGLGVNLSSVFYMDNCAVISETYVMHGLASDLRVSGGSVFSIQNSSWSALSIEYYKGACVFEDVAVDGGSVLQVVSGTFRLGFAMLITNVLTVTGGSWLVHRGNEFRTAYVVYVADENGVAFCDRSVWSILQNDFKHGSYSSSIVLMTSKWLPPSDSRLTIYGVCNEAKGSHVTDYGEDLNIGTPVTVLDCGVCTVDAECFAARTSGISGCECVCAAGGYGGTCLPAAVPDGLGPFPLSDAKDTEVRCVHGGSISSVEYPDPGVRGLCFVNVTFTAAIVLDLSRFDAPEQTLNITLLQCVLVGLSVRGSGGRVHVSVTSSMLDSGELEFRGYFGTGSQIMVAGSAIVSTLSYAIAFSDFFLGATSTLLLIENRIEGNNNAVYISDTVVDGGGIIVKGNTLLSTADEDEVQTAAFVGNIDVKKGGYIDVENNTMSAANGIYFFGDTNVGSAGLLRVADCTLFGRAGSFFPALLYLEGSVTLQGGAQWRVEGNSVSAASLITMEDTLHEILLSGSGTTVALAHNRQVDGSIVFCNLFASSIVVKPPARLVVGCNPQGDEEVLYDDVFPEEVVLFRCGTCNDDAACYMPGTESVDRGSCSCSCKDGWHGASCLPFEVPDTVVPPLPERAVDGDTSCVVSQTLTSLTLNMWKTHHCYVGVTFSGVGAVLTFFFDSMPLHLPINITITGCTFLEGAALQFVGGAEAAESAGVLIRVSLTVMRSSVVAFALAFPQLCDIAVTEVDVVQSSAVHLPDTVNNMCSVLLLHDVVLTASSLLVSNVRAHALRYGGFGLYSFGTLTLVGGSSLYARYC
;
A
#
# COMPACT_ATOMS: atom_id res chain seq x y z
N SER A 1 -18.64 -38.38 -4.98
CA SER A 1 -17.86 -37.13 -4.83
C SER A 1 -16.65 -37.23 -5.75
N GLY A 2 -16.34 -36.14 -6.47
CA GLY A 2 -15.18 -36.10 -7.38
C GLY A 2 -15.51 -36.35 -8.85
N VAL A 3 -16.61 -35.80 -9.37
CA VAL A 3 -16.86 -35.78 -10.82
C VAL A 3 -16.33 -34.47 -11.38
N THR A 4 -15.45 -34.56 -12.37
CA THR A 4 -14.96 -33.40 -13.14
C THR A 4 -15.52 -33.49 -14.55
N LEU A 5 -16.21 -32.43 -14.99
CA LEU A 5 -16.57 -32.26 -16.40
C LEU A 5 -15.47 -31.48 -17.10
N THR A 6 -14.96 -32.04 -18.20
CA THR A 6 -13.91 -31.48 -19.05
C THR A 6 -14.39 -31.22 -20.47
N GLU A 7 -15.66 -31.49 -20.76
CA GLU A 7 -16.29 -31.24 -22.05
C GLU A 7 -17.60 -30.48 -21.87
N SER A 8 -17.94 -29.67 -22.87
CA SER A 8 -19.20 -28.92 -22.91
C SER A 8 -20.40 -29.85 -22.99
N VAL A 9 -21.47 -29.54 -22.28
CA VAL A 9 -22.69 -30.37 -22.23
C VAL A 9 -23.94 -29.51 -22.12
N THR A 10 -25.00 -29.91 -22.81
CA THR A 10 -26.33 -29.34 -22.65
C THR A 10 -27.23 -30.33 -21.92
N VAL A 11 -27.79 -29.90 -20.80
CA VAL A 11 -28.71 -30.66 -19.96
C VAL A 11 -30.14 -30.20 -20.26
N GLY A 12 -31.00 -31.18 -20.54
CA GLY A 12 -32.38 -30.93 -20.95
C GLY A 12 -33.01 -32.12 -21.67
N GLY A 13 -32.68 -33.36 -21.31
CA GLY A 13 -33.21 -34.54 -22.01
C GLY A 13 -34.66 -34.88 -21.67
N GLY A 14 -35.58 -33.91 -21.64
CA GLY A 14 -36.98 -34.11 -21.24
C GLY A 14 -37.15 -34.48 -19.76
N ARG A 15 -36.18 -34.11 -18.90
CA ARG A 15 -36.25 -34.33 -17.44
C ARG A 15 -36.70 -33.06 -16.72
N ALA A 16 -37.50 -33.21 -15.67
CA ALA A 16 -37.89 -32.13 -14.78
C ALA A 16 -36.76 -31.63 -13.85
N THR A 17 -35.67 -32.39 -13.69
CA THR A 17 -34.61 -32.06 -12.71
C THR A 17 -33.20 -32.18 -13.30
N ALA A 18 -32.37 -31.18 -13.04
CA ALA A 18 -30.92 -31.18 -13.22
C ALA A 18 -30.25 -30.92 -11.86
N CYS A 19 -29.35 -31.81 -11.44
CA CYS A 19 -28.69 -31.74 -10.15
C CYS A 19 -27.19 -31.96 -10.31
N PHE A 20 -26.39 -31.04 -9.78
CA PHE A 20 -24.96 -31.11 -9.66
C PHE A 20 -24.59 -30.94 -8.19
N ASP A 21 -23.97 -31.96 -7.60
CA ASP A 21 -23.46 -31.90 -6.23
C ASP A 21 -21.99 -32.30 -6.21
N SER A 22 -21.14 -31.42 -5.72
CA SER A 22 -19.70 -31.65 -5.60
C SER A 22 -19.03 -31.96 -6.95
N VAL A 23 -19.46 -31.25 -8.00
CA VAL A 23 -18.97 -31.36 -9.38
C VAL A 23 -17.98 -30.23 -9.67
N VAL A 24 -16.88 -30.55 -10.35
CA VAL A 24 -15.90 -29.57 -10.85
C VAL A 24 -16.10 -29.39 -12.35
N PHE A 25 -16.37 -28.18 -12.81
CA PHE A 25 -16.35 -27.81 -14.22
C PHE A 25 -14.96 -27.22 -14.51
N SER A 26 -14.17 -27.88 -15.35
CA SER A 26 -12.77 -27.50 -15.57
C SER A 26 -12.46 -27.26 -17.03
N GLY A 27 -11.83 -26.12 -17.32
CA GLY A 27 -11.41 -25.70 -18.65
C GLY A 27 -12.42 -24.78 -19.33
N PRO A 28 -12.14 -24.34 -20.58
CA PRO A 28 -12.98 -23.41 -21.33
C PRO A 28 -14.23 -24.09 -21.92
N ILE A 29 -14.99 -24.77 -21.07
CA ILE A 29 -16.19 -25.53 -21.43
C ILE A 29 -17.46 -24.75 -21.12
N THR A 30 -18.54 -25.11 -21.79
CA THR A 30 -19.89 -24.57 -21.51
C THR A 30 -20.80 -25.68 -21.04
N VAL A 31 -21.32 -25.55 -19.82
CA VAL A 31 -22.39 -26.40 -19.27
C VAL A 31 -23.69 -25.61 -19.37
N ALA A 32 -24.62 -26.04 -20.22
CA ALA A 32 -25.89 -25.37 -20.43
C ALA A 32 -27.05 -26.16 -19.79
N VAL A 33 -27.91 -25.49 -19.04
CA VAL A 33 -29.22 -25.99 -18.59
C VAL A 33 -30.28 -25.21 -19.35
N ASP A 34 -30.73 -25.77 -20.48
CA ASP A 34 -31.73 -25.13 -21.34
C ASP A 34 -33.13 -25.49 -20.88
N LEU A 35 -33.83 -24.53 -20.28
CA LEU A 35 -35.16 -24.73 -19.73
C LEU A 35 -36.18 -25.15 -20.80
N ARG A 36 -35.96 -24.81 -22.08
CA ARG A 36 -36.84 -25.21 -23.19
C ARG A 36 -36.83 -26.71 -23.45
N LEU A 37 -35.73 -27.38 -23.09
CA LEU A 37 -35.53 -28.81 -23.32
C LEU A 37 -36.00 -29.65 -22.11
N MET A 38 -36.24 -29.00 -20.96
CA MET A 38 -36.78 -29.69 -19.78
C MET A 38 -38.25 -30.10 -19.96
N GLU A 39 -38.75 -30.93 -19.05
CA GLU A 39 -40.10 -31.49 -19.11
C GLU A 39 -41.19 -30.43 -18.90
N ALA A 40 -41.80 -29.96 -19.99
CA ALA A 40 -42.81 -28.90 -19.98
C ALA A 40 -44.12 -29.26 -19.22
N PHE A 41 -44.35 -30.53 -18.91
CA PHE A 41 -45.55 -31.00 -18.18
C PHE A 41 -45.28 -31.37 -16.72
N ALA A 42 -44.06 -31.16 -16.23
CA ALA A 42 -43.74 -31.39 -14.83
C ALA A 42 -44.38 -30.34 -13.91
N ASP A 43 -44.59 -30.68 -12.64
CA ASP A 43 -45.09 -29.72 -11.64
C ASP A 43 -44.10 -28.56 -11.39
N VAL A 44 -42.80 -28.85 -11.49
CA VAL A 44 -41.72 -27.91 -11.23
C VAL A 44 -40.46 -28.31 -11.99
N LEU A 45 -39.74 -27.34 -12.54
CA LEU A 45 -38.38 -27.54 -13.05
C LEU A 45 -37.40 -27.27 -11.92
N ASN A 46 -36.52 -28.22 -11.63
CA ASN A 46 -35.56 -28.08 -10.53
C ASN A 46 -34.13 -28.12 -11.05
N VAL A 47 -33.36 -27.06 -10.80
CA VAL A 47 -31.95 -26.93 -11.16
C VAL A 47 -31.17 -26.67 -9.88
N THR A 48 -30.34 -27.62 -9.47
CA THR A 48 -29.59 -27.55 -8.22
C THR A 48 -28.10 -27.66 -8.46
N LEU A 49 -27.35 -26.73 -7.87
CA LEU A 49 -25.89 -26.76 -7.77
C LEU A 49 -25.51 -26.63 -6.30
N ARG A 50 -24.76 -27.61 -5.79
CA ARG A 50 -24.33 -27.66 -4.40
C ARG A 50 -22.85 -28.03 -4.33
N HIS A 51 -22.03 -27.24 -3.64
CA HIS A 51 -20.59 -27.52 -3.50
C HIS A 51 -19.86 -27.67 -4.85
N CYS A 52 -20.34 -27.01 -5.90
CA CYS A 52 -19.74 -27.09 -7.24
C CYS A 52 -18.58 -26.10 -7.37
N VAL A 53 -17.60 -26.45 -8.21
CA VAL A 53 -16.46 -25.58 -8.54
C VAL A 53 -16.46 -25.29 -10.04
N LEU A 54 -16.46 -24.02 -10.43
CA LEU A 54 -16.20 -23.59 -11.82
C LEU A 54 -14.74 -23.13 -11.89
N ALA A 55 -13.91 -23.75 -12.72
CA ALA A 55 -12.49 -23.46 -12.80
C ALA A 55 -12.00 -23.27 -14.23
N ALA A 56 -10.95 -22.45 -14.39
CA ALA A 56 -10.19 -22.32 -15.64
C ALA A 56 -11.04 -21.92 -16.85
N GLY A 57 -11.92 -20.92 -16.68
CA GLY A 57 -12.71 -20.37 -17.79
C GLY A 57 -14.06 -21.02 -18.04
N ALA A 58 -14.49 -21.99 -17.22
CA ALA A 58 -15.74 -22.71 -17.41
C ALA A 58 -16.97 -21.78 -17.33
N GLN A 59 -17.95 -21.99 -18.20
CA GLN A 59 -19.20 -21.24 -18.23
C GLN A 59 -20.39 -22.13 -17.89
N LEU A 60 -21.23 -21.70 -16.94
CA LEU A 60 -22.51 -22.32 -16.63
C LEU A 60 -23.64 -21.43 -17.17
N ARG A 61 -24.39 -21.88 -18.17
CA ARG A 61 -25.51 -21.13 -18.75
C ARG A 61 -26.85 -21.75 -18.33
N ILE A 62 -27.73 -20.99 -17.70
CA ILE A 62 -29.07 -21.44 -17.28
C ILE A 62 -30.12 -20.53 -17.92
N GLY A 63 -31.16 -21.10 -18.55
CA GLY A 63 -32.28 -20.34 -19.10
C GLY A 63 -32.64 -20.70 -20.54
N GLY A 64 -32.93 -19.70 -21.37
CA GLY A 64 -33.15 -19.86 -22.82
C GLY A 64 -34.59 -19.62 -23.30
N LEU A 65 -35.51 -19.22 -22.42
CA LEU A 65 -36.91 -18.99 -22.76
C LEU A 65 -37.16 -17.57 -23.29
N SER A 66 -38.01 -17.45 -24.31
CA SER A 66 -38.68 -16.19 -24.63
C SER A 66 -39.77 -15.90 -23.60
N GLU A 67 -40.18 -14.64 -23.47
CA GLU A 67 -41.27 -14.28 -22.53
C GLU A 67 -42.57 -15.04 -22.82
N SER A 68 -42.92 -15.21 -24.11
CA SER A 68 -44.11 -15.97 -24.53
C SER A 68 -44.03 -17.45 -24.14
N THR A 69 -42.86 -18.07 -24.27
CA THR A 69 -42.64 -19.47 -23.91
C THR A 69 -42.59 -19.64 -22.40
N ALA A 70 -41.96 -18.71 -21.68
CA ALA A 70 -41.84 -18.76 -20.22
C ALA A 70 -43.20 -18.84 -19.52
N ARG A 71 -44.23 -18.15 -20.03
CA ARG A 71 -45.60 -18.21 -19.51
C ARG A 71 -46.28 -19.57 -19.66
N LEU A 72 -45.78 -20.43 -20.54
CA LEU A 72 -46.30 -21.77 -20.79
C LEU A 72 -45.50 -22.86 -20.05
N MET A 73 -44.35 -22.51 -19.48
CA MET A 73 -43.50 -23.45 -18.75
C MET A 73 -43.91 -23.53 -17.28
N PRO A 74 -43.73 -24.69 -16.63
CA PRO A 74 -43.85 -24.81 -15.19
C PRO A 74 -42.81 -23.95 -14.47
N ARG A 75 -43.12 -23.56 -13.23
CA ARG A 75 -42.22 -22.74 -12.41
C ARG A 75 -40.85 -23.43 -12.26
N ALA A 76 -39.79 -22.64 -12.29
CA ALA A 76 -38.43 -23.10 -12.13
C ALA A 76 -37.88 -22.77 -10.73
N LEU A 77 -37.20 -23.72 -10.12
CA LEU A 77 -36.42 -23.55 -8.89
C LEU A 77 -34.95 -23.74 -9.24
N VAL A 78 -34.19 -22.65 -9.26
CA VAL A 78 -32.76 -22.64 -9.51
C VAL A 78 -32.04 -22.33 -8.21
N ASN A 79 -31.43 -23.34 -7.58
CA ASN A 79 -30.72 -23.19 -6.32
C ASN A 79 -29.22 -23.45 -6.51
N MET A 80 -28.41 -22.41 -6.32
CA MET A 80 -26.95 -22.45 -6.34
C MET A 80 -26.46 -22.13 -4.93
N THR A 81 -25.88 -23.12 -4.25
CA THR A 81 -25.46 -22.98 -2.86
C THR A 81 -24.04 -23.52 -2.67
N ASN A 82 -23.21 -22.80 -1.92
CA ASN A 82 -21.81 -23.17 -1.71
C ASN A 82 -21.06 -23.38 -3.05
N VAL A 83 -21.30 -22.52 -4.03
CA VAL A 83 -20.60 -22.58 -5.32
C VAL A 83 -19.32 -21.77 -5.22
N THR A 84 -18.22 -22.34 -5.72
CA THR A 84 -16.94 -21.64 -5.83
C THR A 84 -16.62 -21.45 -7.31
N SER A 85 -16.25 -20.25 -7.73
CA SER A 85 -15.77 -19.99 -9.08
C SER A 85 -14.38 -19.37 -9.03
N LEU A 86 -13.47 -19.92 -9.83
CA LEU A 86 -12.12 -19.41 -10.05
C LEU A 86 -11.90 -19.29 -11.57
N GLU A 87 -12.07 -18.08 -12.10
CA GLU A 87 -12.10 -17.75 -13.52
C GLU A 87 -13.31 -18.31 -14.29
N GLY A 88 -14.31 -18.86 -13.60
CA GLY A 88 -15.55 -19.31 -14.20
C GLY A 88 -16.66 -18.25 -14.18
N THR A 89 -17.63 -18.41 -15.08
CA THR A 89 -18.75 -17.47 -15.25
C THR A 89 -20.09 -18.18 -15.18
N VAL A 90 -21.02 -17.67 -14.36
CA VAL A 90 -22.43 -18.09 -14.35
C VAL A 90 -23.22 -17.14 -15.25
N VAL A 91 -24.05 -17.68 -16.14
CA VAL A 91 -24.86 -16.89 -17.08
C VAL A 91 -26.32 -17.29 -16.92
N LEU A 92 -27.16 -16.32 -16.55
CA LEU A 92 -28.61 -16.45 -16.59
C LEU A 92 -29.14 -15.71 -17.81
N HIS A 93 -29.97 -16.36 -18.62
CA HIS A 93 -30.43 -15.75 -19.86
C HIS A 93 -31.89 -16.02 -20.19
N GLY A 94 -32.55 -15.00 -20.75
CA GLY A 94 -33.97 -15.05 -21.14
C GLY A 94 -34.96 -14.89 -19.99
N ALA A 95 -36.23 -15.19 -20.26
CA ALA A 95 -37.32 -15.01 -19.32
C ALA A 95 -37.44 -16.19 -18.35
N MET A 96 -37.62 -15.90 -17.06
CA MET A 96 -37.97 -16.92 -16.07
C MET A 96 -39.47 -17.22 -16.12
N PRO A 97 -39.88 -18.50 -15.99
CA PRO A 97 -41.30 -18.86 -15.90
C PRO A 97 -41.98 -18.15 -14.71
N PRO A 98 -43.29 -17.86 -14.78
CA PRO A 98 -44.02 -17.28 -13.66
C PRO A 98 -43.85 -18.05 -12.35
N HIS A 99 -43.77 -17.34 -11.22
CA HIS A 99 -43.65 -17.94 -9.88
C HIS A 99 -42.39 -18.79 -9.65
N SER A 100 -41.33 -18.52 -10.43
CA SER A 100 -40.03 -19.16 -10.28
C SER A 100 -39.21 -18.56 -9.12
N SER A 101 -38.15 -19.27 -8.73
CA SER A 101 -37.17 -18.83 -7.75
C SER A 101 -35.75 -19.11 -8.24
N VAL A 102 -34.86 -18.12 -8.10
CA VAL A 102 -33.43 -18.21 -8.36
C VAL A 102 -32.71 -17.79 -7.09
N LEU A 103 -31.95 -18.70 -6.50
CA LEU A 103 -31.16 -18.47 -5.29
C LEU A 103 -29.68 -18.71 -5.61
N LEU A 104 -28.84 -17.72 -5.32
CA LEU A 104 -27.40 -17.86 -5.22
C LEU A 104 -26.98 -17.52 -3.80
N ALA A 105 -26.57 -18.51 -3.02
CA ALA A 105 -26.27 -18.31 -1.61
C ALA A 105 -24.94 -18.91 -1.20
N ASN A 106 -24.29 -18.29 -0.21
CA ASN A 106 -23.11 -18.83 0.46
C ASN A 106 -21.97 -19.16 -0.53
N SER A 107 -21.80 -18.36 -1.57
CA SER A 107 -20.95 -18.68 -2.71
C SER A 107 -19.80 -17.67 -2.84
N THR A 108 -18.68 -18.13 -3.37
CA THR A 108 -17.47 -17.33 -3.62
C THR A 108 -17.16 -17.39 -5.10
N LEU A 109 -17.40 -16.29 -5.81
CA LEU A 109 -17.20 -16.22 -7.26
C LEU A 109 -16.07 -15.27 -7.57
N ARG A 110 -15.07 -15.73 -8.31
CA ARG A 110 -13.90 -14.93 -8.66
C ARG A 110 -13.53 -15.08 -10.12
N ALA A 111 -13.19 -13.98 -10.75
CA ALA A 111 -12.70 -13.95 -12.12
C ALA A 111 -11.77 -12.76 -12.36
N THR A 112 -10.95 -12.85 -13.41
CA THR A 112 -10.11 -11.78 -13.90
C THR A 112 -10.35 -11.58 -15.40
N VAL A 113 -10.02 -10.39 -15.90
CA VAL A 113 -10.11 -10.08 -17.35
C VAL A 113 -9.22 -11.01 -18.19
N GLY A 114 -8.13 -11.54 -17.61
CA GLY A 114 -7.22 -12.46 -18.28
C GLY A 114 -7.68 -13.93 -18.24
N GLY A 115 -8.35 -14.36 -17.17
CA GLY A 115 -8.73 -15.76 -16.97
C GLY A 115 -10.13 -16.12 -17.47
N SER A 116 -11.12 -15.22 -17.33
CA SER A 116 -12.47 -15.46 -17.82
C SER A 116 -12.49 -15.66 -19.34
N GLN A 117 -13.32 -16.59 -19.81
CA GLN A 117 -13.52 -16.88 -21.23
C GLN A 117 -14.85 -16.32 -21.75
N TYR A 118 -15.54 -15.49 -20.97
CA TYR A 118 -16.79 -14.89 -21.40
C TYR A 118 -16.53 -13.82 -22.47
N VAL A 119 -17.33 -13.84 -23.54
CA VAL A 119 -17.29 -12.85 -24.62
C VAL A 119 -18.67 -12.21 -24.74
N PRO A 120 -18.79 -10.88 -24.56
CA PRO A 120 -20.05 -10.17 -24.75
C PRO A 120 -20.62 -10.36 -26.14
N THR A 121 -21.94 -10.48 -26.19
CA THR A 121 -22.72 -10.67 -27.41
C THR A 121 -23.47 -9.41 -27.84
N THR A 122 -23.55 -8.39 -26.97
CA THR A 122 -24.15 -7.09 -27.29
C THR A 122 -23.52 -6.49 -28.56
N PRO A 123 -24.33 -6.07 -29.55
CA PRO A 123 -23.84 -5.40 -30.75
C PRO A 123 -22.91 -4.22 -30.42
N GLY A 124 -21.80 -4.12 -31.15
CA GLY A 124 -20.78 -3.08 -30.94
C GLY A 124 -19.78 -3.34 -29.80
N HIS A 125 -20.02 -4.35 -28.94
CA HIS A 125 -19.20 -4.62 -27.75
C HIS A 125 -18.44 -5.95 -27.81
N ALA A 126 -18.42 -6.63 -28.95
CA ALA A 126 -17.79 -7.94 -29.11
C ALA A 126 -16.26 -7.95 -28.88
N GLY A 127 -15.60 -6.78 -28.98
CA GLY A 127 -14.18 -6.62 -28.66
C GLY A 127 -13.88 -6.35 -27.18
N LEU A 128 -14.91 -6.14 -26.36
CA LEU A 128 -14.75 -5.81 -24.94
C LEU A 128 -14.38 -7.08 -24.16
N ARG A 129 -13.12 -7.19 -23.72
CA ARG A 129 -12.73 -8.20 -22.74
C ARG A 129 -13.16 -7.75 -21.35
N CYS A 130 -14.02 -8.54 -20.73
CA CYS A 130 -14.45 -8.37 -19.36
C CYS A 130 -14.32 -9.72 -18.65
N GLY A 131 -14.07 -9.69 -17.33
CA GLY A 131 -13.93 -10.88 -16.50
C GLY A 131 -15.14 -11.16 -15.60
N PRO A 132 -16.38 -11.29 -16.12
CA PRO A 132 -17.55 -11.37 -15.25
C PRO A 132 -17.64 -12.70 -14.50
N THR A 133 -18.09 -12.61 -13.26
CA THR A 133 -18.45 -13.78 -12.43
C THR A 133 -19.90 -14.20 -12.67
N LEU A 134 -20.79 -13.23 -12.89
CA LEU A 134 -22.20 -13.41 -13.20
C LEU A 134 -22.59 -12.58 -14.42
N VAL A 135 -23.37 -13.16 -15.32
CA VAL A 135 -23.95 -12.47 -16.47
C VAL A 135 -25.47 -12.62 -16.45
N LEU A 136 -26.18 -11.51 -16.59
CA LEU A 136 -27.63 -11.42 -16.72
C LEU A 136 -27.96 -10.98 -18.15
N ASP A 137 -28.33 -11.93 -18.98
CA ASP A 137 -28.48 -11.75 -20.42
C ASP A 137 -29.95 -11.78 -20.86
N GLY A 138 -30.56 -10.60 -21.03
CA GLY A 138 -31.96 -10.44 -21.38
C GLY A 138 -32.91 -11.01 -20.32
N VAL A 139 -32.51 -10.94 -19.05
CA VAL A 139 -33.23 -11.56 -17.94
C VAL A 139 -34.54 -10.82 -17.69
N ARG A 140 -35.66 -11.56 -17.75
CA ARG A 140 -37.00 -11.05 -17.39
C ARG A 140 -37.59 -11.89 -16.26
N LEU A 141 -37.81 -11.25 -15.13
CA LEU A 141 -38.45 -11.83 -13.94
C LEU A 141 -39.95 -11.53 -14.01
N LEU A 142 -40.77 -12.59 -13.93
CA LEU A 142 -42.23 -12.53 -14.03
C LEU A 142 -42.82 -13.17 -12.77
N SER A 143 -43.27 -12.38 -11.79
CA SER A 143 -43.61 -12.90 -10.44
C SER A 143 -42.54 -13.85 -9.88
N THR A 144 -41.27 -13.57 -10.17
CA THR A 144 -40.12 -14.42 -9.90
C THR A 144 -39.32 -13.83 -8.75
N ARG A 145 -38.72 -14.70 -7.94
CA ARG A 145 -37.79 -14.30 -6.88
C ARG A 145 -36.37 -14.55 -7.35
N PHE A 146 -35.55 -13.51 -7.45
CA PHE A 146 -34.10 -13.61 -7.62
C PHE A 146 -33.44 -13.14 -6.33
N VAL A 147 -32.68 -14.02 -5.69
CA VAL A 147 -32.04 -13.74 -4.40
C VAL A 147 -30.59 -14.16 -4.47
N MET A 148 -29.70 -13.20 -4.29
CA MET A 148 -28.29 -13.42 -4.01
C MET A 148 -28.03 -13.06 -2.56
N THR A 149 -27.47 -13.99 -1.77
CA THR A 149 -27.22 -13.71 -0.36
C THR A 149 -25.95 -14.35 0.20
N ARG A 150 -25.31 -13.69 1.17
CA ARG A 150 -24.11 -14.19 1.86
C ARG A 150 -23.03 -14.69 0.90
N SER A 151 -22.77 -13.92 -0.14
CA SER A 151 -21.88 -14.33 -1.23
C SER A 151 -20.83 -13.25 -1.52
N SER A 152 -19.63 -13.70 -1.87
CA SER A 152 -18.52 -12.83 -2.28
C SER A 152 -18.33 -12.94 -3.78
N LEU A 153 -18.22 -11.79 -4.46
CA LEU A 153 -17.98 -11.71 -5.88
C LEU A 153 -16.79 -10.78 -6.15
N VAL A 154 -15.75 -11.29 -6.80
CA VAL A 154 -14.48 -10.57 -7.00
C VAL A 154 -14.07 -10.59 -8.48
N CYS A 155 -13.77 -9.41 -9.01
CA CYS A 155 -13.39 -9.18 -10.41
C CYS A 155 -12.10 -8.35 -10.50
N GLY A 156 -11.02 -8.91 -11.06
CA GLY A 156 -9.74 -8.22 -11.24
C GLY A 156 -9.42 -7.82 -12.68
N GLY A 157 -8.87 -6.62 -12.91
CA GLY A 157 -8.40 -6.12 -14.20
C GLY A 157 -9.08 -4.81 -14.62
N ALA A 158 -8.38 -3.98 -15.41
CA ALA A 158 -8.78 -2.60 -15.73
C ALA A 158 -10.17 -2.41 -16.39
N SER A 159 -10.75 -3.45 -16.99
CA SER A 159 -12.08 -3.46 -17.62
C SER A 159 -13.07 -4.41 -16.93
N CYS A 160 -12.80 -4.82 -15.68
CA CYS A 160 -13.58 -5.85 -15.02
C CYS A 160 -14.96 -5.33 -14.58
N ALA A 161 -15.99 -6.08 -14.95
CA ALA A 161 -17.36 -5.90 -14.46
C ALA A 161 -17.78 -7.18 -13.76
N THR A 162 -18.05 -7.13 -12.45
CA THR A 162 -18.32 -8.35 -11.67
C THR A 162 -19.60 -9.04 -12.11
N ILE A 163 -20.64 -8.22 -12.30
CA ILE A 163 -21.94 -8.58 -12.87
C ILE A 163 -22.08 -7.85 -14.21
N LEU A 164 -22.23 -8.59 -15.29
CA LEU A 164 -22.49 -8.01 -16.61
C LEU A 164 -23.98 -8.14 -16.94
N VAL A 165 -24.60 -7.07 -17.44
CA VAL A 165 -25.98 -7.10 -17.94
C VAL A 165 -25.96 -6.84 -19.43
N GLU A 166 -26.58 -7.75 -20.19
CA GLU A 166 -26.76 -7.62 -21.64
C GLU A 166 -28.25 -7.66 -21.96
N ARG A 167 -28.69 -6.94 -23.00
CA ARG A 167 -30.08 -6.95 -23.49
C ARG A 167 -31.14 -6.59 -22.42
N GLY A 168 -30.73 -5.86 -21.38
CA GLY A 168 -31.56 -5.34 -20.30
C GLY A 168 -31.98 -6.33 -19.21
N LEU A 169 -32.29 -5.77 -18.03
CA LEU A 169 -32.79 -6.49 -16.85
C LEU A 169 -34.20 -6.00 -16.51
N GLY A 170 -35.20 -6.89 -16.56
CA GLY A 170 -36.59 -6.57 -16.23
C GLY A 170 -37.11 -7.29 -15.01
N VAL A 171 -37.62 -6.55 -14.03
CA VAL A 171 -38.23 -7.06 -12.80
C VAL A 171 -39.72 -6.67 -12.81
N ASN A 172 -40.61 -7.59 -13.18
CA ASN A 172 -42.03 -7.27 -13.43
C ASN A 172 -42.99 -8.24 -12.71
N LEU A 173 -44.25 -7.83 -12.55
CA LEU A 173 -45.36 -8.62 -12.01
C LEU A 173 -45.12 -9.07 -10.56
N SER A 174 -44.89 -8.13 -9.64
CA SER A 174 -44.57 -8.40 -8.23
C SER A 174 -43.36 -9.33 -8.07
N SER A 175 -42.36 -9.17 -8.93
CA SER A 175 -41.07 -9.86 -8.81
C SER A 175 -40.19 -9.21 -7.76
N VAL A 176 -39.19 -9.95 -7.29
CA VAL A 176 -38.18 -9.44 -6.38
C VAL A 176 -36.79 -9.77 -6.88
N PHE A 177 -35.89 -8.78 -6.84
CA PHE A 177 -34.45 -8.93 -7.05
C PHE A 177 -33.75 -8.43 -5.79
N TYR A 178 -33.11 -9.34 -5.05
CA TYR A 178 -32.41 -9.04 -3.80
C TYR A 178 -30.93 -9.40 -3.91
N MET A 179 -30.07 -8.48 -3.51
CA MET A 179 -28.69 -8.72 -3.12
C MET A 179 -28.54 -8.35 -1.65
N ASP A 180 -28.31 -9.34 -0.79
CA ASP A 180 -28.32 -9.19 0.66
C ASP A 180 -27.10 -9.85 1.31
N ASN A 181 -26.36 -9.13 2.17
CA ASN A 181 -25.13 -9.66 2.75
C ASN A 181 -24.13 -10.12 1.67
N CYS A 182 -24.06 -9.36 0.57
CA CYS A 182 -23.11 -9.62 -0.51
C CYS A 182 -21.93 -8.67 -0.39
N ALA A 183 -20.73 -9.19 -0.63
CA ALA A 183 -19.54 -8.39 -0.72
C ALA A 183 -19.00 -8.47 -2.15
N VAL A 184 -18.91 -7.31 -2.81
CA VAL A 184 -18.63 -7.24 -4.24
C VAL A 184 -17.45 -6.32 -4.50
N ILE A 185 -16.36 -6.89 -5.00
CA ILE A 185 -15.12 -6.17 -5.28
C ILE A 185 -14.84 -6.20 -6.77
N SER A 186 -14.70 -5.02 -7.35
CA SER A 186 -14.29 -4.85 -8.73
C SER A 186 -13.27 -3.73 -8.85
N GLU A 187 -12.48 -3.76 -9.91
CA GLU A 187 -11.59 -2.64 -10.24
C GLU A 187 -12.36 -1.50 -10.93
N THR A 188 -13.31 -1.85 -11.80
CA THR A 188 -13.95 -0.90 -12.73
C THR A 188 -15.45 -0.75 -12.48
N TYR A 189 -16.21 -1.85 -12.58
CA TYR A 189 -17.66 -1.85 -12.45
C TYR A 189 -18.15 -2.98 -11.54
N VAL A 190 -19.13 -2.72 -10.68
CA VAL A 190 -19.80 -3.80 -9.94
C VAL A 190 -20.83 -4.50 -10.85
N MET A 191 -21.81 -3.75 -11.33
CA MET A 191 -22.87 -4.16 -12.25
C MET A 191 -22.88 -3.25 -13.48
N HIS A 192 -22.50 -3.78 -14.64
CA HIS A 192 -22.40 -3.00 -15.87
C HIS A 192 -23.38 -3.50 -16.94
N GLY A 193 -24.36 -2.67 -17.27
CA GLY A 193 -25.25 -2.81 -18.40
C GLY A 193 -24.60 -2.33 -19.70
N LEU A 194 -24.30 -3.26 -20.60
CA LEU A 194 -23.82 -2.95 -21.95
C LEU A 194 -25.00 -2.55 -22.82
N ALA A 195 -25.18 -1.24 -23.06
CA ALA A 195 -26.31 -0.68 -23.81
C ALA A 195 -27.64 -1.33 -23.38
N SER A 196 -27.87 -1.32 -22.06
CA SER A 196 -28.88 -2.12 -21.41
C SER A 196 -29.56 -1.32 -20.31
N ASP A 197 -30.88 -1.46 -20.25
CA ASP A 197 -31.72 -0.77 -19.27
C ASP A 197 -32.02 -1.65 -18.04
N LEU A 198 -32.26 -0.99 -16.92
CA LEU A 198 -32.89 -1.58 -15.74
C LEU A 198 -34.35 -1.11 -15.65
N ARG A 199 -35.29 -2.07 -15.63
CA ARG A 199 -36.71 -1.76 -15.49
C ARG A 199 -37.36 -2.53 -14.35
N VAL A 200 -37.89 -1.82 -13.37
CA VAL A 200 -38.61 -2.37 -12.20
C VAL A 200 -40.06 -1.91 -12.27
N SER A 201 -40.98 -2.84 -12.50
CA SER A 201 -42.37 -2.54 -12.84
C SER A 201 -43.40 -3.47 -12.20
N GLY A 202 -44.66 -3.05 -12.20
CA GLY A 202 -45.80 -3.91 -11.82
C GLY A 202 -45.77 -4.33 -10.35
N GLY A 203 -45.48 -3.41 -9.43
CA GLY A 203 -45.42 -3.68 -7.99
C GLY A 203 -44.23 -4.54 -7.58
N SER A 204 -43.10 -4.43 -8.28
CA SER A 204 -41.89 -5.23 -8.03
C SER A 204 -40.90 -4.51 -7.11
N VAL A 205 -39.90 -5.25 -6.62
CA VAL A 205 -38.84 -4.71 -5.75
C VAL A 205 -37.46 -5.07 -6.29
N PHE A 206 -36.60 -4.08 -6.44
CA PHE A 206 -35.16 -4.25 -6.61
C PHE A 206 -34.45 -3.70 -5.37
N SER A 207 -33.72 -4.56 -4.66
CA SER A 207 -33.15 -4.25 -3.35
C SER A 207 -31.69 -4.68 -3.25
N ILE A 208 -30.83 -3.74 -2.92
CA ILE A 208 -29.46 -3.98 -2.45
C ILE A 208 -29.44 -3.65 -0.97
N GLN A 209 -29.08 -4.61 -0.13
CA GLN A 209 -29.12 -4.40 1.32
C GLN A 209 -28.00 -5.12 2.07
N ASN A 210 -27.59 -4.58 3.20
CA ASN A 210 -26.56 -5.18 4.08
C ASN A 210 -25.29 -5.59 3.31
N SER A 211 -24.92 -4.85 2.27
CA SER A 211 -23.90 -5.26 1.29
C SER A 211 -22.75 -4.27 1.25
N SER A 212 -21.54 -4.76 0.99
CA SER A 212 -20.33 -3.93 0.85
C SER A 212 -19.79 -4.02 -0.57
N TRP A 213 -19.73 -2.88 -1.27
CA TRP A 213 -19.35 -2.81 -2.67
C TRP A 213 -18.12 -1.91 -2.85
N SER A 214 -17.15 -2.38 -3.64
CA SER A 214 -15.92 -1.65 -3.95
C SER A 214 -15.67 -1.59 -5.46
N ALA A 215 -15.49 -0.38 -5.99
CA ALA A 215 -15.11 -0.09 -7.38
C ALA A 215 -14.30 1.21 -7.44
N LEU A 216 -12.99 1.11 -7.33
CA LEU A 216 -12.11 2.25 -7.02
C LEU A 216 -11.62 3.05 -8.23
N SER A 217 -12.03 2.67 -9.44
CA SER A 217 -11.67 3.36 -10.67
C SER A 217 -11.93 4.87 -10.58
N ILE A 218 -10.88 5.65 -10.83
CA ILE A 218 -10.93 7.12 -10.83
C ILE A 218 -11.26 7.72 -12.20
N GLU A 219 -11.54 6.91 -13.23
CA GLU A 219 -11.97 7.48 -14.50
C GLU A 219 -13.45 7.90 -14.46
N TYR A 220 -13.76 8.89 -15.29
CA TYR A 220 -15.11 9.39 -15.47
C TYR A 220 -16.06 8.28 -15.95
N TYR A 221 -17.30 8.32 -15.47
CA TYR A 221 -18.37 7.38 -15.84
C TYR A 221 -18.12 5.90 -15.47
N LYS A 222 -17.27 5.64 -14.47
CA LYS A 222 -17.02 4.30 -13.93
C LYS A 222 -17.53 4.18 -12.50
N GLY A 223 -18.49 3.30 -12.26
CA GLY A 223 -19.20 3.22 -10.98
C GLY A 223 -19.70 1.83 -10.62
N ALA A 224 -20.45 1.75 -9.53
CA ALA A 224 -21.01 0.48 -9.08
C ALA A 224 -22.05 -0.06 -10.09
N CYS A 225 -23.16 0.63 -10.29
CA CYS A 225 -24.22 0.27 -11.23
C CYS A 225 -24.21 1.23 -12.42
N VAL A 226 -24.00 0.72 -13.63
CA VAL A 226 -24.03 1.54 -14.86
C VAL A 226 -25.07 0.95 -15.81
N PHE A 227 -26.10 1.71 -16.13
CA PHE A 227 -27.15 1.34 -17.08
C PHE A 227 -27.33 2.45 -18.12
N GLU A 228 -27.95 2.12 -19.25
CA GLU A 228 -28.35 3.12 -20.23
C GLU A 228 -29.50 3.96 -19.67
N ASP A 229 -30.67 3.35 -19.45
CA ASP A 229 -31.76 3.96 -18.72
C ASP A 229 -32.20 3.13 -17.49
N VAL A 230 -32.73 3.83 -16.48
CA VAL A 230 -33.32 3.22 -15.28
C VAL A 230 -34.76 3.71 -15.12
N ALA A 231 -35.70 2.76 -15.08
CA ALA A 231 -37.12 3.05 -14.91
C ALA A 231 -37.74 2.25 -13.75
N VAL A 232 -38.40 2.95 -12.83
CA VAL A 232 -39.17 2.38 -11.71
C VAL A 232 -40.63 2.84 -11.86
N ASP A 233 -41.53 1.91 -12.19
CA ASP A 233 -42.93 2.24 -12.52
C ASP A 233 -43.95 1.32 -11.81
N GLY A 234 -45.23 1.71 -11.86
CA GLY A 234 -46.34 0.85 -11.47
C GLY A 234 -46.34 0.44 -9.98
N GLY A 235 -46.02 1.37 -9.08
CA GLY A 235 -46.00 1.13 -7.64
C GLY A 235 -44.86 0.20 -7.21
N SER A 236 -43.71 0.28 -7.88
CA SER A 236 -42.53 -0.54 -7.62
C SER A 236 -41.52 0.17 -6.72
N VAL A 237 -40.54 -0.56 -6.21
CA VAL A 237 -39.52 -0.03 -5.29
C VAL A 237 -38.11 -0.34 -5.81
N LEU A 238 -37.25 0.67 -5.82
CA LEU A 238 -35.80 0.54 -5.97
C LEU A 238 -35.14 1.04 -4.68
N GLN A 239 -34.45 0.16 -3.95
CA GLN A 239 -33.88 0.52 -2.64
C GLN A 239 -32.42 0.06 -2.46
N VAL A 240 -31.66 0.91 -1.77
CA VAL A 240 -30.28 0.69 -1.31
C VAL A 240 -30.24 0.94 0.19
N VAL A 241 -30.02 -0.10 0.98
CA VAL A 241 -30.26 -0.05 2.43
C VAL A 241 -29.13 -0.68 3.24
N SER A 242 -28.64 0.00 4.27
CA SER A 242 -27.67 -0.54 5.23
C SER A 242 -26.40 -1.10 4.58
N GLY A 243 -25.93 -0.47 3.51
CA GLY A 243 -24.73 -0.88 2.77
C GLY A 243 -23.55 0.08 2.94
N THR A 244 -22.36 -0.42 2.60
CA THR A 244 -21.11 0.34 2.55
C THR A 244 -20.57 0.36 1.12
N PHE A 245 -20.33 1.55 0.57
CA PHE A 245 -19.98 1.71 -0.84
C PHE A 245 -18.68 2.50 -0.98
N ARG A 246 -17.59 1.84 -1.38
CA ARG A 246 -16.28 2.47 -1.65
C ARG A 246 -16.05 2.57 -3.14
N LEU A 247 -16.39 3.71 -3.72
CA LEU A 247 -16.46 3.90 -5.15
C LEU A 247 -15.61 5.10 -5.56
N GLY A 248 -15.07 5.05 -6.78
CA GLY A 248 -14.44 6.21 -7.38
C GLY A 248 -15.47 7.26 -7.74
N PHE A 249 -16.20 7.06 -8.84
CA PHE A 249 -17.05 8.09 -9.41
C PHE A 249 -18.48 8.10 -8.87
N ALA A 250 -19.25 7.01 -9.04
CA ALA A 250 -20.66 6.98 -8.67
C ALA A 250 -21.23 5.61 -8.27
N MET A 251 -22.31 5.60 -7.47
CA MET A 251 -23.06 4.37 -7.16
C MET A 251 -23.99 3.94 -8.30
N LEU A 252 -24.83 4.85 -8.81
CA LEU A 252 -25.67 4.61 -9.98
C LEU A 252 -25.30 5.61 -11.06
N ILE A 253 -25.06 5.13 -12.28
CA ILE A 253 -24.82 5.92 -13.49
C ILE A 253 -25.87 5.54 -14.52
N THR A 254 -26.57 6.54 -15.04
CA THR A 254 -27.61 6.37 -16.06
C THR A 254 -27.73 7.60 -16.94
N ASN A 255 -28.25 7.46 -18.16
CA ASN A 255 -28.63 8.60 -18.99
C ASN A 255 -29.94 9.19 -18.51
N VAL A 256 -30.95 8.34 -18.28
CA VAL A 256 -32.27 8.74 -17.80
C VAL A 256 -32.65 7.94 -16.55
N LEU A 257 -33.21 8.63 -15.55
CA LEU A 257 -33.82 8.05 -14.35
C LEU A 257 -35.30 8.46 -14.28
N THR A 258 -36.19 7.49 -14.47
CA THR A 258 -37.65 7.70 -14.43
C THR A 258 -38.28 6.96 -13.26
N VAL A 259 -39.00 7.68 -12.38
CA VAL A 259 -39.72 7.09 -11.24
C VAL A 259 -41.18 7.57 -11.26
N THR A 260 -42.11 6.66 -11.55
CA THR A 260 -43.52 7.00 -11.87
C THR A 260 -44.52 5.98 -11.32
N GLY A 261 -45.81 6.26 -11.47
CA GLY A 261 -46.89 5.37 -11.04
C GLY A 261 -46.93 5.11 -9.53
N GLY A 262 -46.58 6.09 -8.69
CA GLY A 262 -46.54 5.93 -7.23
C GLY A 262 -45.42 5.01 -6.75
N SER A 263 -44.29 5.00 -7.47
CA SER A 263 -43.13 4.18 -7.13
C SER A 263 -42.24 4.86 -6.08
N TRP A 264 -41.30 4.10 -5.52
CA TRP A 264 -40.47 4.54 -4.40
C TRP A 264 -38.98 4.28 -4.65
N LEU A 265 -38.17 5.33 -4.58
CA LEU A 265 -36.71 5.26 -4.60
C LEU A 265 -36.17 5.51 -3.18
N VAL A 266 -35.32 4.61 -2.67
CA VAL A 266 -34.88 4.67 -1.26
C VAL A 266 -33.37 4.51 -1.12
N HIS A 267 -32.75 5.41 -0.38
CA HIS A 267 -31.38 5.28 0.12
C HIS A 267 -31.43 5.45 1.64
N ARG A 268 -31.19 4.36 2.38
CA ARG A 268 -31.34 4.35 3.84
C ARG A 268 -30.15 3.73 4.56
N GLY A 269 -29.58 4.42 5.54
CA GLY A 269 -28.61 3.81 6.45
C GLY A 269 -27.28 3.41 5.79
N ASN A 270 -26.87 4.06 4.70
CA ASN A 270 -25.67 3.68 3.95
C ASN A 270 -24.47 4.59 4.26
N GLU A 271 -23.26 4.02 4.19
CA GLU A 271 -22.02 4.80 4.09
C GLU A 271 -21.58 4.86 2.62
N PHE A 272 -21.56 6.06 2.04
CA PHE A 272 -21.14 6.32 0.67
C PHE A 272 -19.79 7.02 0.65
N ARG A 273 -18.72 6.32 0.25
CA ARG A 273 -17.42 6.91 -0.09
C ARG A 273 -17.30 7.00 -1.60
N THR A 274 -17.80 8.09 -2.19
CA THR A 274 -17.95 8.26 -3.64
C THR A 274 -18.12 9.74 -3.98
N ALA A 275 -17.83 10.14 -5.22
CA ALA A 275 -18.11 11.50 -5.66
C ALA A 275 -19.62 11.76 -5.83
N TYR A 276 -20.35 10.81 -6.43
CA TYR A 276 -21.80 10.87 -6.61
C TYR A 276 -22.48 9.59 -6.10
N VAL A 277 -23.71 9.69 -5.56
CA VAL A 277 -24.54 8.49 -5.36
C VAL A 277 -25.33 8.18 -6.62
N VAL A 278 -26.05 9.16 -7.17
CA VAL A 278 -26.82 9.02 -8.40
C VAL A 278 -26.30 10.01 -9.44
N TYR A 279 -25.55 9.52 -10.42
CA TYR A 279 -25.08 10.31 -11.55
C TYR A 279 -26.00 10.10 -12.75
N VAL A 280 -26.66 11.17 -13.17
CA VAL A 280 -27.49 11.21 -14.38
C VAL A 280 -26.79 12.08 -15.42
N ALA A 281 -26.54 11.51 -16.60
CA ALA A 281 -25.76 12.17 -17.65
C ALA A 281 -26.54 13.24 -18.41
N ASP A 282 -27.84 13.03 -18.64
CA ASP A 282 -28.71 14.04 -19.25
C ASP A 282 -29.23 15.01 -18.17
N GLU A 283 -29.01 16.32 -18.36
CA GLU A 283 -29.50 17.36 -17.45
C GLU A 283 -31.04 17.36 -17.33
N ASN A 284 -31.77 16.87 -18.34
CA ASN A 284 -33.22 16.67 -18.29
C ASN A 284 -33.62 15.20 -18.08
N GLY A 285 -32.64 14.34 -17.75
CA GLY A 285 -32.79 12.90 -17.68
C GLY A 285 -33.53 12.40 -16.45
N VAL A 286 -33.92 13.25 -15.51
CA VAL A 286 -34.60 12.81 -14.29
C VAL A 286 -36.08 13.19 -14.32
N ALA A 287 -36.96 12.20 -14.27
CA ALA A 287 -38.40 12.37 -14.30
C ALA A 287 -39.07 11.65 -13.12
N PHE A 288 -39.64 12.43 -12.20
CA PHE A 288 -40.48 11.91 -11.11
C PHE A 288 -41.93 12.39 -11.26
N CYS A 289 -42.86 11.46 -11.39
CA CYS A 289 -44.28 11.75 -11.61
C CYS A 289 -45.21 10.91 -10.72
N ASP A 290 -46.52 11.18 -10.79
CA ASP A 290 -47.59 10.36 -10.20
C ASP A 290 -47.45 10.07 -8.70
N ARG A 291 -47.06 11.08 -7.92
CA ARG A 291 -46.85 10.97 -6.45
C ARG A 291 -45.80 9.93 -6.07
N SER A 292 -44.81 9.73 -6.92
CA SER A 292 -43.64 8.92 -6.58
C SER A 292 -42.76 9.63 -5.55
N VAL A 293 -42.08 8.85 -4.72
CA VAL A 293 -41.33 9.36 -3.56
C VAL A 293 -39.85 8.99 -3.67
N TRP A 294 -38.98 9.90 -3.25
CA TRP A 294 -37.56 9.62 -3.01
C TRP A 294 -37.22 9.85 -1.54
N SER A 295 -36.85 8.79 -0.83
CA SER A 295 -36.41 8.87 0.58
C SER A 295 -34.89 8.74 0.69
N ILE A 296 -34.25 9.73 1.31
CA ILE A 296 -32.81 9.78 1.60
C ILE A 296 -32.65 9.90 3.11
N LEU A 297 -32.35 8.79 3.78
CA LEU A 297 -32.50 8.66 5.23
C LEU A 297 -31.22 8.10 5.87
N GLN A 298 -30.68 8.74 6.90
CA GLN A 298 -29.62 8.19 7.75
C GLN A 298 -28.36 7.75 6.98
N ASN A 299 -28.00 8.44 5.90
CA ASN A 299 -26.80 8.12 5.13
C ASN A 299 -25.62 9.02 5.55
N ASP A 300 -24.42 8.45 5.45
CA ASP A 300 -23.15 9.13 5.68
C ASP A 300 -22.37 9.24 4.35
N PHE A 301 -22.17 10.47 3.89
CA PHE A 301 -21.51 10.80 2.63
C PHE A 301 -20.07 11.28 2.89
N LYS A 302 -19.10 10.53 2.38
CA LYS A 302 -17.66 10.72 2.57
C LYS A 302 -16.91 10.75 1.23
N HIS A 303 -15.66 11.21 1.27
CA HIS A 303 -14.79 11.27 0.11
C HIS A 303 -14.51 9.89 -0.50
N GLY A 304 -14.69 9.78 -1.81
CA GLY A 304 -14.32 8.59 -2.61
C GLY A 304 -12.93 8.73 -3.23
N SER A 305 -12.47 7.69 -3.93
CA SER A 305 -11.12 7.66 -4.54
C SER A 305 -10.97 8.66 -5.70
N TYR A 306 -12.06 9.07 -6.34
CA TYR A 306 -12.04 10.02 -7.45
C TYR A 306 -11.69 11.45 -7.02
N SER A 307 -12.17 11.89 -5.86
CA SER A 307 -12.02 13.28 -5.42
C SER A 307 -12.10 13.40 -3.90
N SER A 308 -11.16 14.16 -3.34
CA SER A 308 -11.15 14.58 -1.95
C SER A 308 -12.01 15.82 -1.67
N SER A 309 -12.76 16.34 -2.65
CA SER A 309 -13.60 17.55 -2.49
C SER A 309 -15.06 17.36 -2.87
N ILE A 310 -15.33 16.50 -3.86
CA ILE A 310 -16.68 16.24 -4.37
C ILE A 310 -17.30 15.10 -3.56
N VAL A 311 -18.45 15.39 -2.94
CA VAL A 311 -19.29 14.43 -2.22
C VAL A 311 -20.74 14.90 -2.41
N LEU A 312 -21.46 14.30 -3.35
CA LEU A 312 -22.80 14.75 -3.76
C LEU A 312 -23.78 13.58 -3.86
N MET A 313 -25.07 13.84 -3.60
CA MET A 313 -26.11 12.85 -3.86
C MET A 313 -26.35 12.71 -5.36
N THR A 314 -26.41 13.83 -6.10
CA THR A 314 -26.77 13.82 -7.52
C THR A 314 -25.83 14.65 -8.40
N SER A 315 -25.74 14.32 -9.69
CA SER A 315 -25.21 15.23 -10.72
C SER A 315 -26.19 16.41 -10.94
N LYS A 316 -25.82 17.40 -11.74
CA LYS A 316 -26.72 18.53 -12.06
C LYS A 316 -27.86 18.08 -12.97
N TRP A 317 -29.09 18.38 -12.57
CA TRP A 317 -30.29 18.17 -13.39
C TRP A 317 -31.35 19.24 -13.12
N LEU A 318 -32.18 19.51 -14.13
CA LEU A 318 -33.28 20.45 -14.07
C LEU A 318 -34.57 19.71 -13.68
N PRO A 319 -35.24 20.08 -12.57
CA PRO A 319 -36.51 19.46 -12.22
C PRO A 319 -37.57 19.74 -13.31
N PRO A 320 -38.28 18.72 -13.83
CA PRO A 320 -39.31 18.92 -14.84
C PRO A 320 -40.47 19.74 -14.29
N SER A 321 -41.04 20.62 -15.12
CA SER A 321 -42.10 21.58 -14.75
C SER A 321 -43.40 20.97 -14.23
N ASP A 322 -43.64 19.68 -14.49
CA ASP A 322 -44.84 18.91 -14.07
C ASP A 322 -44.52 17.86 -12.99
N SER A 323 -43.40 18.00 -12.29
CA SER A 323 -42.98 17.04 -11.26
C SER A 323 -43.70 17.29 -9.93
N ARG A 324 -44.64 16.40 -9.57
CA ARG A 324 -45.11 16.25 -8.17
C ARG A 324 -44.18 15.35 -7.38
N LEU A 325 -42.89 15.63 -7.46
CA LEU A 325 -41.85 14.90 -6.76
C LEU A 325 -41.91 15.24 -5.27
N THR A 326 -41.91 14.23 -4.42
CA THR A 326 -41.73 14.40 -2.97
C THR A 326 -40.42 13.74 -2.56
N ILE A 327 -39.47 14.54 -2.08
CA ILE A 327 -38.19 14.08 -1.55
C ILE A 327 -38.20 14.25 -0.03
N TYR A 328 -37.82 13.20 0.70
CA TYR A 328 -37.60 13.25 2.14
C TYR A 328 -36.11 13.13 2.45
N GLY A 329 -35.62 14.03 3.31
CA GLY A 329 -34.26 14.01 3.85
C GLY A 329 -34.31 13.90 5.37
N VAL A 330 -33.76 12.83 5.95
CA VAL A 330 -33.81 12.60 7.40
C VAL A 330 -32.45 12.17 7.91
N CYS A 331 -31.88 12.96 8.83
CA CYS A 331 -30.67 12.60 9.57
C CYS A 331 -29.46 12.16 8.72
N ASN A 332 -29.21 12.82 7.59
CA ASN A 332 -28.02 12.53 6.77
C ASN A 332 -26.81 13.34 7.24
N GLU A 333 -25.62 12.79 7.04
CA GLU A 333 -24.33 13.45 7.31
C GLU A 333 -23.50 13.52 6.04
N ALA A 334 -22.89 14.67 5.75
CA ALA A 334 -21.96 14.85 4.65
C ALA A 334 -20.66 15.46 5.19
N LYS A 335 -19.51 14.86 4.82
CA LYS A 335 -18.17 15.32 5.21
C LYS A 335 -18.02 15.47 6.74
N GLY A 336 -18.67 14.59 7.50
CA GLY A 336 -18.65 14.58 8.97
C GLY A 336 -19.55 15.63 9.64
N SER A 337 -20.45 16.29 8.91
CA SER A 337 -21.42 17.26 9.45
C SER A 337 -22.85 16.89 9.03
N HIS A 338 -23.84 17.19 9.87
CA HIS A 338 -25.25 16.99 9.51
C HIS A 338 -25.66 17.86 8.31
N VAL A 339 -26.38 17.26 7.36
CA VAL A 339 -26.88 17.97 6.17
C VAL A 339 -28.10 18.81 6.54
N THR A 340 -27.97 20.13 6.38
CA THR A 340 -29.07 21.09 6.62
C THR A 340 -29.59 21.68 5.32
N ASP A 341 -28.73 21.84 4.31
CA ASP A 341 -29.11 22.36 2.99
C ASP A 341 -28.80 21.31 1.92
N TYR A 342 -29.81 20.52 1.56
CA TYR A 342 -29.66 19.48 0.53
C TYR A 342 -29.35 20.05 -0.86
N GLY A 343 -29.64 21.33 -1.11
CA GLY A 343 -29.31 22.00 -2.36
C GLY A 343 -27.81 22.25 -2.48
N GLU A 344 -27.22 22.90 -1.48
CA GLU A 344 -25.78 23.22 -1.47
C GLU A 344 -24.91 21.99 -1.14
N ASP A 345 -25.29 21.21 -0.11
CA ASP A 345 -24.43 20.15 0.44
C ASP A 345 -24.44 18.88 -0.43
N LEU A 346 -25.58 18.57 -1.07
CA LEU A 346 -25.81 17.32 -1.79
C LEU A 346 -26.25 17.50 -3.25
N ASN A 347 -26.34 18.74 -3.73
CA ASN A 347 -26.71 19.11 -5.11
C ASN A 347 -28.10 18.59 -5.52
N ILE A 348 -29.07 18.59 -4.59
CA ILE A 348 -30.47 18.27 -4.90
C ILE A 348 -31.21 19.53 -5.32
N GLY A 349 -31.36 19.74 -6.64
CA GLY A 349 -31.97 20.94 -7.23
C GLY A 349 -33.49 21.11 -7.03
N THR A 350 -34.12 20.29 -6.20
CA THR A 350 -35.58 20.30 -5.92
C THR A 350 -35.81 20.41 -4.40
N PRO A 351 -36.86 21.12 -3.93
CA PRO A 351 -37.15 21.22 -2.50
C PRO A 351 -37.26 19.85 -1.82
N VAL A 352 -36.48 19.67 -0.73
CA VAL A 352 -36.49 18.48 0.11
C VAL A 352 -37.31 18.76 1.37
N THR A 353 -38.21 17.84 1.73
CA THR A 353 -38.88 17.85 3.02
C THR A 353 -37.91 17.28 4.05
N VAL A 354 -37.20 18.17 4.74
CA VAL A 354 -36.23 17.80 5.78
C VAL A 354 -36.96 17.52 7.08
N LEU A 355 -36.73 16.34 7.68
CA LEU A 355 -37.22 16.00 9.02
C LEU A 355 -36.04 15.88 9.99
N ASP A 356 -36.26 16.29 11.23
CA ASP A 356 -35.28 16.15 12.30
C ASP A 356 -34.97 14.68 12.57
N CYS A 357 -33.73 14.41 13.02
CA CYS A 357 -33.33 13.07 13.47
C CYS A 357 -34.33 12.52 14.51
N GLY A 358 -34.83 11.31 14.28
CA GLY A 358 -35.81 10.63 15.16
C GLY A 358 -37.28 10.96 14.87
N VAL A 359 -37.56 11.91 13.98
CA VAL A 359 -38.92 12.15 13.45
C VAL A 359 -39.15 11.25 12.25
N CYS A 360 -40.31 10.60 12.21
CA CYS A 360 -40.69 9.67 11.14
C CYS A 360 -42.09 9.98 10.62
N THR A 361 -42.30 9.72 9.34
CA THR A 361 -43.60 9.81 8.67
C THR A 361 -43.82 8.58 7.82
N VAL A 362 -45.09 8.23 7.58
CA VAL A 362 -45.45 7.09 6.74
C VAL A 362 -44.77 7.18 5.36
N ASP A 363 -44.82 8.36 4.73
CA ASP A 363 -44.33 8.54 3.35
C ASP A 363 -42.79 8.53 3.25
N ALA A 364 -42.08 8.90 4.32
CA ALA A 364 -40.62 8.85 4.34
C ALA A 364 -40.12 7.42 4.63
N GLU A 365 -40.69 6.76 5.64
CA GLU A 365 -40.15 5.51 6.20
C GLU A 365 -40.76 4.24 5.59
N CYS A 366 -41.97 4.32 5.03
CA CYS A 366 -42.75 3.16 4.59
C CYS A 366 -43.17 3.29 3.13
N PHE A 367 -43.47 2.15 2.50
CA PHE A 367 -44.16 2.19 1.21
C PHE A 367 -45.63 2.54 1.42
N ALA A 368 -45.96 3.83 1.24
CA ALA A 368 -47.24 4.42 1.63
C ALA A 368 -48.47 3.66 1.08
N ALA A 369 -48.43 3.22 -0.19
CA ALA A 369 -49.55 2.54 -0.84
C ALA A 369 -49.95 1.20 -0.18
N ARG A 370 -49.09 0.63 0.66
CA ARG A 370 -49.30 -0.64 1.38
C ARG A 370 -49.21 -0.48 2.89
N THR A 371 -49.25 0.75 3.39
CA THR A 371 -49.13 1.05 4.83
C THR A 371 -50.47 1.54 5.37
N SER A 372 -50.89 0.99 6.51
CA SER A 372 -52.13 1.39 7.20
C SER A 372 -51.90 2.47 8.25
N GLY A 373 -50.68 2.61 8.74
CA GLY A 373 -50.24 3.60 9.70
C GLY A 373 -48.82 3.31 10.19
N ILE A 374 -48.36 4.10 11.16
CA ILE A 374 -47.10 3.88 11.89
C ILE A 374 -47.39 3.66 13.37
N SER A 375 -46.60 2.79 14.01
CA SER A 375 -46.57 2.59 15.45
C SER A 375 -45.19 2.98 15.96
N GLY A 376 -45.07 4.16 16.55
CA GLY A 376 -43.74 4.79 16.71
C GLY A 376 -43.18 5.12 15.33
N CYS A 377 -41.98 4.63 15.01
CA CYS A 377 -41.37 4.73 13.69
C CYS A 377 -41.36 3.41 12.90
N GLU A 378 -42.17 2.42 13.33
CA GLU A 378 -42.33 1.17 12.61
C GLU A 378 -43.60 1.20 11.73
N CYS A 379 -43.50 0.66 10.52
CA CYS A 379 -44.60 0.61 9.56
C CYS A 379 -45.58 -0.52 9.91
N VAL A 380 -46.89 -0.20 9.92
CA VAL A 380 -47.95 -1.19 10.08
C VAL A 380 -48.59 -1.47 8.73
N CYS A 381 -48.37 -2.66 8.18
CA CYS A 381 -48.75 -2.97 6.81
C CYS A 381 -50.24 -3.23 6.62
N ALA A 382 -50.79 -2.71 5.52
CA ALA A 382 -52.08 -3.09 4.99
C ALA A 382 -51.98 -4.43 4.23
N ALA A 383 -53.13 -4.99 3.83
CA ALA A 383 -53.16 -6.22 3.05
C ALA A 383 -52.31 -6.11 1.75
N GLY A 384 -51.40 -7.07 1.57
CA GLY A 384 -50.48 -7.12 0.44
C GLY A 384 -49.21 -6.26 0.59
N GLY A 385 -48.97 -5.65 1.75
CA GLY A 385 -47.66 -5.11 2.12
C GLY A 385 -46.79 -6.18 2.81
N TYR A 386 -45.48 -6.18 2.51
CA TYR A 386 -44.54 -7.18 3.02
C TYR A 386 -43.34 -6.57 3.74
N GLY A 387 -42.84 -7.25 4.77
CA GLY A 387 -41.65 -6.82 5.52
C GLY A 387 -41.87 -5.60 6.42
N GLY A 388 -40.79 -5.11 7.05
CA GLY A 388 -40.84 -4.00 8.00
C GLY A 388 -41.17 -2.62 7.39
N THR A 389 -41.10 -2.50 6.06
CA THR A 389 -41.39 -1.25 5.31
C THR A 389 -42.60 -1.38 4.40
N CYS A 390 -43.35 -2.47 4.50
CA CYS A 390 -44.59 -2.72 3.75
C CYS A 390 -44.44 -2.71 2.23
N LEU A 391 -43.36 -3.29 1.70
CA LEU A 391 -43.04 -3.37 0.28
C LEU A 391 -44.17 -4.05 -0.55
N PRO A 392 -44.28 -3.76 -1.87
CA PRO A 392 -45.35 -4.28 -2.72
C PRO A 392 -45.17 -5.75 -3.14
N ALA A 393 -43.99 -6.34 -2.93
CA ALA A 393 -43.70 -7.74 -3.22
C ALA A 393 -43.03 -8.43 -2.02
N ALA A 394 -43.16 -9.76 -1.95
CA ALA A 394 -42.75 -10.55 -0.79
C ALA A 394 -41.24 -10.49 -0.54
N VAL A 395 -40.86 -10.10 0.68
CA VAL A 395 -39.47 -10.17 1.15
C VAL A 395 -39.03 -11.64 1.23
N PRO A 396 -37.92 -12.04 0.59
CA PRO A 396 -37.43 -13.41 0.66
C PRO A 396 -37.14 -13.90 2.08
N ASP A 397 -37.41 -15.18 2.34
CA ASP A 397 -37.05 -15.84 3.59
C ASP A 397 -35.54 -16.15 3.62
N GLY A 398 -34.94 -16.15 4.82
CA GLY A 398 -33.53 -16.51 5.00
C GLY A 398 -32.53 -15.44 4.55
N LEU A 399 -32.95 -14.19 4.45
CA LEU A 399 -32.07 -13.02 4.37
C LEU A 399 -31.42 -12.75 5.73
N GLY A 400 -30.29 -12.04 5.70
CA GLY A 400 -29.50 -11.74 6.88
C GLY A 400 -28.18 -12.50 6.94
N PRO A 401 -27.26 -12.02 7.81
CA PRO A 401 -26.00 -12.71 8.06
C PRO A 401 -26.27 -14.12 8.60
N PHE A 402 -25.32 -15.05 8.42
CA PHE A 402 -25.36 -16.30 9.18
C PHE A 402 -25.39 -15.96 10.68
N PRO A 403 -26.13 -16.71 11.54
CA PRO A 403 -25.76 -16.74 12.95
C PRO A 403 -24.27 -17.01 13.01
N LEU A 404 -23.51 -16.11 13.66
CA LEU A 404 -22.06 -16.18 13.80
C LEU A 404 -21.67 -17.64 13.96
N SER A 405 -21.13 -18.27 12.90
CA SER A 405 -20.38 -19.48 13.12
C SER A 405 -19.25 -19.08 14.06
N ASP A 406 -18.89 -19.94 15.00
CA ASP A 406 -17.68 -19.86 15.81
C ASP A 406 -16.38 -19.89 14.96
N ALA A 407 -16.37 -19.24 13.80
CA ALA A 407 -15.21 -18.90 13.01
C ALA A 407 -14.43 -17.85 13.78
N LYS A 408 -13.79 -18.32 14.85
CA LYS A 408 -12.49 -17.84 15.35
C LYS A 408 -11.37 -17.96 14.31
N ASP A 409 -11.67 -18.13 13.02
CA ASP A 409 -10.73 -17.81 11.94
C ASP A 409 -10.62 -16.28 11.78
N THR A 410 -10.45 -15.60 12.92
CA THR A 410 -10.08 -14.20 13.05
C THR A 410 -8.57 -14.03 13.13
N GLU A 411 -7.81 -15.13 13.13
CA GLU A 411 -6.36 -15.09 12.99
C GLU A 411 -6.01 -14.74 11.55
N VAL A 412 -5.15 -13.72 11.42
CA VAL A 412 -4.45 -13.44 10.17
C VAL A 412 -3.64 -14.69 9.84
N ARG A 413 -4.13 -15.54 8.92
CA ARG A 413 -3.41 -16.74 8.52
C ARG A 413 -2.13 -16.32 7.82
N CYS A 414 -1.00 -16.65 8.43
CA CYS A 414 0.31 -16.39 7.86
C CYS A 414 0.59 -17.34 6.69
N VAL A 415 1.05 -16.78 5.58
CA VAL A 415 1.69 -17.54 4.51
C VAL A 415 3.13 -17.78 4.94
N HIS A 416 3.52 -19.05 5.02
CA HIS A 416 4.87 -19.45 5.42
C HIS A 416 5.64 -20.00 4.21
N GLY A 417 6.84 -19.46 3.95
CA GLY A 417 7.73 -20.01 2.92
C GLY A 417 7.32 -19.71 1.48
N GLY A 418 8.19 -20.08 0.55
CA GLY A 418 7.91 -20.11 -0.89
C GLY A 418 8.15 -18.77 -1.60
N SER A 419 7.82 -18.73 -2.89
CA SER A 419 7.98 -17.55 -3.74
C SER A 419 6.66 -17.09 -4.33
N ILE A 420 6.40 -15.78 -4.30
CA ILE A 420 5.17 -15.17 -4.85
C ILE A 420 5.51 -13.92 -5.67
N SER A 421 4.83 -13.75 -6.80
CA SER A 421 5.00 -12.58 -7.67
C SER A 421 3.94 -11.50 -7.45
N SER A 422 2.87 -11.80 -6.72
CA SER A 422 1.76 -10.88 -6.48
C SER A 422 1.00 -11.28 -5.22
N VAL A 423 0.50 -10.29 -4.48
CA VAL A 423 -0.41 -10.50 -3.35
C VAL A 423 -1.84 -10.28 -3.83
N GLU A 424 -2.70 -11.25 -3.59
CA GLU A 424 -4.13 -11.11 -3.86
C GLU A 424 -4.81 -10.33 -2.74
N TYR A 425 -5.80 -9.50 -3.08
CA TYR A 425 -6.59 -8.81 -2.06
C TYR A 425 -7.42 -9.84 -1.30
N PRO A 426 -7.38 -9.79 0.05
CA PRO A 426 -8.05 -10.79 0.84
C PRO A 426 -9.56 -10.62 0.76
N ASP A 427 -10.28 -11.70 1.04
CA ASP A 427 -11.74 -11.68 1.08
C ASP A 427 -12.24 -10.62 2.11
N PRO A 428 -13.42 -10.01 1.85
CA PRO A 428 -14.07 -9.09 2.77
C PRO A 428 -14.12 -9.64 4.21
N GLY A 429 -13.75 -8.81 5.20
CA GLY A 429 -13.71 -9.19 6.62
C GLY A 429 -12.39 -9.78 7.12
N VAL A 430 -11.42 -10.06 6.24
CA VAL A 430 -10.07 -10.45 6.66
C VAL A 430 -9.35 -9.26 7.31
N ARG A 431 -8.86 -9.46 8.53
CA ARG A 431 -8.31 -8.40 9.41
C ARG A 431 -6.86 -8.01 9.11
N GLY A 432 -6.25 -8.59 8.10
CA GLY A 432 -4.83 -8.38 7.86
C GLY A 432 -4.20 -9.35 6.88
N LEU A 433 -2.90 -9.15 6.65
CA LEU A 433 -2.03 -10.05 5.90
C LEU A 433 -0.82 -10.41 6.76
N CYS A 434 -0.40 -11.66 6.69
CA CYS A 434 0.82 -12.11 7.36
C CYS A 434 1.64 -12.97 6.39
N PHE A 435 2.91 -12.61 6.23
CA PHE A 435 3.89 -13.35 5.44
C PHE A 435 5.12 -13.62 6.31
N VAL A 436 5.54 -14.87 6.35
CA VAL A 436 6.68 -15.32 7.15
C VAL A 436 7.61 -16.13 6.27
N ASN A 437 8.87 -15.71 6.14
CA ASN A 437 9.89 -16.40 5.34
C ASN A 437 9.51 -16.55 3.86
N VAL A 438 8.93 -15.50 3.26
CA VAL A 438 8.43 -15.53 1.87
C VAL A 438 9.32 -14.70 0.96
N THR A 439 9.61 -15.21 -0.24
CA THR A 439 10.38 -14.52 -1.28
C THR A 439 9.46 -13.89 -2.32
N PHE A 440 9.44 -12.56 -2.40
CA PHE A 440 8.69 -11.86 -3.43
C PHE A 440 9.54 -11.71 -4.69
N THR A 441 9.05 -12.18 -5.83
CA THR A 441 9.79 -12.15 -7.10
C THR A 441 9.49 -10.90 -7.94
N ALA A 442 8.63 -10.02 -7.44
CA ALA A 442 8.27 -8.75 -8.06
C ALA A 442 7.91 -7.72 -6.98
N ALA A 443 7.93 -6.43 -7.35
CA ALA A 443 7.49 -5.36 -6.44
C ALA A 443 6.00 -5.47 -6.12
N ILE A 444 5.65 -5.29 -4.84
CA ILE A 444 4.29 -5.43 -4.33
C ILE A 444 3.71 -4.08 -3.96
N VAL A 445 2.46 -3.84 -4.35
CA VAL A 445 1.70 -2.65 -3.95
C VAL A 445 0.50 -3.08 -3.11
N LEU A 446 0.49 -2.69 -1.84
CA LEU A 446 -0.61 -2.89 -0.91
C LEU A 446 -1.44 -1.61 -0.82
N ASP A 447 -2.51 -1.54 -1.62
CA ASP A 447 -3.49 -0.46 -1.56
C ASP A 447 -4.54 -0.77 -0.48
N LEU A 448 -4.42 -0.10 0.67
CA LEU A 448 -5.27 -0.32 1.83
C LEU A 448 -6.72 0.13 1.59
N SER A 449 -7.02 0.84 0.50
CA SER A 449 -8.38 1.24 0.15
C SER A 449 -9.23 0.06 -0.35
N ARG A 450 -8.56 -1.02 -0.76
CA ARG A 450 -9.18 -2.28 -1.21
C ARG A 450 -9.50 -3.24 -0.06
N PHE A 451 -9.04 -2.95 1.16
CA PHE A 451 -9.32 -3.78 2.33
C PHE A 451 -10.64 -3.33 2.96
N ASP A 452 -11.57 -4.26 3.10
CA ASP A 452 -12.84 -4.00 3.77
C ASP A 452 -12.77 -4.40 5.25
N ALA A 453 -12.26 -3.48 6.07
CA ALA A 453 -12.19 -3.62 7.54
C ALA A 453 -12.68 -2.33 8.25
N PRO A 454 -13.98 -1.98 8.16
CA PRO A 454 -14.53 -0.81 8.85
C PRO A 454 -14.39 -0.94 10.37
N GLU A 455 -13.96 0.15 11.03
CA GLU A 455 -13.76 0.29 12.49
C GLU A 455 -12.72 -0.63 13.15
N GLN A 456 -11.94 -1.39 12.39
CA GLN A 456 -10.97 -2.34 12.94
C GLN A 456 -9.56 -2.06 12.43
N THR A 457 -8.57 -2.25 13.32
CA THR A 457 -7.16 -2.11 12.97
C THR A 457 -6.76 -3.19 11.96
N LEU A 458 -6.27 -2.77 10.79
CA LEU A 458 -5.74 -3.69 9.79
C LEU A 458 -4.31 -4.09 10.19
N ASN A 459 -4.01 -5.38 10.30
CA ASN A 459 -2.68 -5.87 10.68
C ASN A 459 -1.92 -6.40 9.45
N ILE A 460 -0.80 -5.79 9.10
CA ILE A 460 0.07 -6.25 8.01
C ILE A 460 1.42 -6.63 8.61
N THR A 461 1.80 -7.90 8.45
CA THR A 461 3.05 -8.43 8.98
C THR A 461 3.87 -9.08 7.87
N LEU A 462 5.11 -8.62 7.71
CA LEU A 462 6.14 -9.24 6.89
C LEU A 462 7.30 -9.56 7.82
N LEU A 463 7.55 -10.84 8.04
CA LEU A 463 8.60 -11.35 8.92
C LEU A 463 9.55 -12.22 8.11
N GLN A 464 10.83 -11.87 8.10
CA GLN A 464 11.86 -12.63 7.37
C GLN A 464 11.58 -12.75 5.86
N CYS A 465 10.96 -11.73 5.27
CA CYS A 465 10.64 -11.76 3.84
C CYS A 465 11.80 -11.22 3.00
N VAL A 466 11.90 -11.72 1.76
CA VAL A 466 12.80 -11.18 0.73
C VAL A 466 11.96 -10.36 -0.24
N LEU A 467 12.22 -9.06 -0.34
CA LEU A 467 11.41 -8.11 -1.10
C LEU A 467 12.17 -7.58 -2.31
N VAL A 468 11.52 -7.55 -3.47
CA VAL A 468 12.01 -6.79 -4.62
C VAL A 468 11.65 -5.30 -4.49
N GLY A 469 10.52 -5.01 -3.84
CA GLY A 469 10.00 -3.67 -3.58
C GLY A 469 8.65 -3.76 -2.88
N LEU A 470 8.32 -2.82 -2.02
CA LEU A 470 7.04 -2.79 -1.30
C LEU A 470 6.54 -1.35 -1.19
N SER A 471 5.35 -1.08 -1.72
CA SER A 471 4.64 0.19 -1.54
C SER A 471 3.34 -0.05 -0.78
N VAL A 472 3.15 0.62 0.36
CA VAL A 472 1.94 0.55 1.19
C VAL A 472 1.19 1.87 1.10
N ARG A 473 -0.01 1.86 0.51
CA ARG A 473 -0.85 3.05 0.34
C ARG A 473 -1.97 3.11 1.37
N GLY A 474 -1.88 4.08 2.28
CA GLY A 474 -2.87 4.34 3.33
C GLY A 474 -4.25 4.75 2.78
N SER A 475 -5.31 4.28 3.43
CA SER A 475 -6.72 4.52 3.06
C SER A 475 -7.52 5.36 4.05
N GLY A 476 -6.85 5.89 5.08
CA GLY A 476 -7.42 6.55 6.24
C GLY A 476 -7.99 5.64 7.32
N GLY A 477 -7.96 4.32 7.11
CA GLY A 477 -8.18 3.35 8.18
C GLY A 477 -7.01 3.27 9.15
N ARG A 478 -7.27 2.82 10.38
CA ARG A 478 -6.22 2.52 11.37
C ARG A 478 -5.50 1.24 10.94
N VAL A 479 -4.16 1.27 10.90
CA VAL A 479 -3.34 0.13 10.46
C VAL A 479 -2.12 -0.07 11.34
N HIS A 480 -1.77 -1.33 11.59
CA HIS A 480 -0.51 -1.75 12.15
C HIS A 480 0.31 -2.47 11.06
N VAL A 481 1.38 -1.83 10.57
CA VAL A 481 2.31 -2.43 9.61
C VAL A 481 3.61 -2.78 10.32
N SER A 482 4.08 -4.01 10.14
CA SER A 482 5.32 -4.50 10.70
C SER A 482 6.14 -5.20 9.62
N VAL A 483 7.30 -4.64 9.29
CA VAL A 483 8.31 -5.24 8.41
C VAL A 483 9.51 -5.57 9.30
N THR A 484 9.73 -6.85 9.56
CA THR A 484 10.68 -7.30 10.59
C THR A 484 11.64 -8.33 10.02
N SER A 485 12.92 -8.20 10.34
CA SER A 485 13.99 -9.12 9.92
C SER A 485 13.98 -9.43 8.42
N SER A 486 13.51 -8.48 7.59
CA SER A 486 13.30 -8.66 6.16
C SER A 486 14.43 -8.03 5.35
N MET A 487 14.52 -8.35 4.07
CA MET A 487 15.55 -7.84 3.18
C MET A 487 14.98 -7.28 1.89
N LEU A 488 15.68 -6.30 1.32
CA LEU A 488 15.40 -5.70 0.03
C LEU A 488 16.72 -5.25 -0.59
N ASP A 489 16.95 -5.58 -1.86
CA ASP A 489 18.32 -5.55 -2.44
C ASP A 489 18.47 -4.60 -3.64
N SER A 490 17.38 -4.10 -4.20
CA SER A 490 17.42 -3.24 -5.41
C SER A 490 16.24 -2.28 -5.59
N GLY A 491 15.12 -2.49 -4.89
CA GLY A 491 13.95 -1.61 -4.98
C GLY A 491 13.85 -0.64 -3.82
N GLU A 492 12.61 -0.26 -3.48
CA GLU A 492 12.32 0.66 -2.39
C GLU A 492 11.22 0.13 -1.48
N LEU A 493 11.24 0.60 -0.24
CA LEU A 493 10.15 0.45 0.72
C LEU A 493 9.44 1.81 0.84
N GLU A 494 8.27 1.93 0.22
CA GLU A 494 7.50 3.18 0.15
C GLU A 494 6.23 3.10 1.02
N PHE A 495 5.96 4.15 1.80
CA PHE A 495 4.70 4.38 2.47
C PHE A 495 4.10 5.69 1.98
N ARG A 496 2.84 5.64 1.49
CA ARG A 496 2.18 6.81 0.89
C ARG A 496 0.72 6.94 1.30
N GLY A 497 0.20 8.16 1.34
CA GLY A 497 -1.20 8.43 1.62
C GLY A 497 -1.52 8.60 3.10
N TYR A 498 -2.81 8.47 3.44
CA TYR A 498 -3.32 8.80 4.77
C TYR A 498 -3.45 7.56 5.64
N PHE A 499 -2.76 7.53 6.78
CA PHE A 499 -2.82 6.48 7.78
C PHE A 499 -3.71 6.98 8.94
N GLY A 500 -4.80 6.27 9.26
CA GLY A 500 -5.78 6.76 10.22
C GLY A 500 -5.23 6.93 11.65
N THR A 501 -5.95 7.64 12.51
CA THR A 501 -5.61 7.87 13.92
C THR A 501 -5.23 6.58 14.65
N GLY A 502 -4.12 6.62 15.40
CA GLY A 502 -3.62 5.50 16.19
C GLY A 502 -2.98 4.38 15.36
N SER A 503 -2.51 4.68 14.14
CA SER A 503 -1.77 3.73 13.31
C SER A 503 -0.36 3.50 13.84
N GLN A 504 0.21 2.34 13.53
CA GLN A 504 1.57 1.98 13.90
C GLN A 504 2.29 1.44 12.66
N ILE A 505 3.43 2.00 12.31
CA ILE A 505 4.27 1.52 11.22
C ILE A 505 5.64 1.23 11.82
N MET A 506 6.14 0.01 11.64
CA MET A 506 7.42 -0.42 12.17
C MET A 506 8.22 -1.15 11.10
N VAL A 507 9.47 -0.73 10.92
CA VAL A 507 10.50 -1.47 10.19
C VAL A 507 11.62 -1.77 11.17
N ALA A 508 11.89 -3.04 11.43
CA ALA A 508 12.88 -3.42 12.44
C ALA A 508 13.79 -4.58 12.03
N GLY A 509 15.06 -4.51 12.40
CA GLY A 509 16.05 -5.58 12.18
C GLY A 509 16.24 -5.96 10.71
N SER A 510 15.91 -5.06 9.78
CA SER A 510 15.84 -5.34 8.34
C SER A 510 17.04 -4.75 7.59
N ALA A 511 17.40 -5.35 6.45
CA ALA A 511 18.46 -4.88 5.57
C ALA A 511 17.86 -4.39 4.24
N ILE A 512 17.77 -3.08 4.06
CA ILE A 512 17.11 -2.43 2.93
C ILE A 512 18.17 -1.67 2.12
N VAL A 513 18.60 -2.26 1.01
CA VAL A 513 19.57 -1.71 0.08
C VAL A 513 18.85 -1.37 -1.21
N SER A 514 19.02 -0.15 -1.68
CA SER A 514 18.37 0.38 -2.87
C SER A 514 19.39 1.02 -3.79
N THR A 515 19.26 0.73 -5.08
CA THR A 515 20.00 1.45 -6.13
C THR A 515 19.30 2.74 -6.55
N LEU A 516 18.10 3.01 -6.03
CA LEU A 516 17.34 4.22 -6.29
C LEU A 516 17.81 5.36 -5.38
N SER A 517 17.34 6.57 -5.65
CA SER A 517 17.67 7.76 -4.83
C SER A 517 17.35 7.58 -3.35
N TYR A 518 16.45 6.68 -2.99
CA TYR A 518 16.17 6.31 -1.61
C TYR A 518 15.88 4.84 -1.39
N ALA A 519 16.07 4.37 -0.15
CA ALA A 519 15.79 2.99 0.25
C ALA A 519 14.45 2.85 0.98
N ILE A 520 14.16 3.75 1.93
CA ILE A 520 12.85 3.86 2.56
C ILE A 520 12.29 5.26 2.30
N ALA A 521 11.06 5.33 1.79
CA ALA A 521 10.38 6.60 1.52
C ALA A 521 9.01 6.70 2.19
N PHE A 522 8.74 7.87 2.74
CA PHE A 522 7.47 8.32 3.27
C PHE A 522 7.00 9.52 2.44
N SER A 523 6.47 9.23 1.25
CA SER A 523 6.10 10.19 0.20
C SER A 523 4.63 10.54 0.29
N ASP A 524 4.26 11.83 0.33
CA ASP A 524 2.88 12.30 0.58
C ASP A 524 2.26 11.57 1.79
N PHE A 525 3.02 11.51 2.87
CA PHE A 525 2.76 10.64 4.01
C PHE A 525 2.12 11.38 5.17
N PHE A 526 0.89 11.01 5.51
CA PHE A 526 0.13 11.63 6.57
C PHE A 526 -0.18 10.62 7.68
N LEU A 527 0.46 10.79 8.83
CA LEU A 527 0.12 10.09 10.07
C LEU A 527 -1.07 10.78 10.74
N GLY A 528 -2.16 10.04 10.93
CA GLY A 528 -3.26 10.47 11.79
C GLY A 528 -2.79 10.69 13.22
N ALA A 529 -3.58 11.41 14.01
CA ALA A 529 -3.19 11.74 15.39
C ALA A 529 -2.85 10.49 16.21
N THR A 530 -1.97 10.62 17.22
CA THR A 530 -1.56 9.52 18.12
C THR A 530 -0.97 8.29 17.43
N SER A 531 -0.45 8.45 16.21
CA SER A 531 0.16 7.36 15.44
C SER A 531 1.68 7.34 15.61
N THR A 532 2.29 6.17 15.38
CA THR A 532 3.73 5.98 15.56
C THR A 532 4.40 5.39 14.33
N LEU A 533 5.55 5.95 13.94
CA LEU A 533 6.45 5.39 12.94
C LEU A 533 7.77 5.02 13.62
N LEU A 534 8.23 3.77 13.44
CA LEU A 534 9.42 3.23 14.08
C LEU A 534 10.35 2.61 13.05
N LEU A 535 11.59 3.10 12.98
CA LEU A 535 12.70 2.50 12.24
C LEU A 535 13.75 2.06 13.28
N ILE A 536 13.87 0.76 13.54
CA ILE A 536 14.68 0.24 14.64
C ILE A 536 15.70 -0.80 14.16
N GLU A 537 16.98 -0.62 14.49
CA GLU A 537 18.03 -1.63 14.25
C GLU A 537 18.12 -2.12 12.79
N ASN A 538 17.87 -1.26 11.82
CA ASN A 538 17.96 -1.60 10.40
C ASN A 538 19.32 -1.21 9.82
N ARG A 539 19.74 -1.90 8.75
CA ARG A 539 20.76 -1.41 7.82
C ARG A 539 20.05 -0.88 6.58
N ILE A 540 20.15 0.42 6.33
CA ILE A 540 19.44 1.12 5.26
C ILE A 540 20.48 1.81 4.39
N GLU A 541 20.49 1.48 3.11
CA GLU A 541 21.46 1.97 2.14
C GLU A 541 20.71 2.44 0.89
N GLY A 542 20.73 3.75 0.65
CA GLY A 542 20.15 4.35 -0.54
C GLY A 542 21.23 5.06 -1.37
N ASN A 543 20.92 5.38 -2.62
CA ASN A 543 21.86 6.12 -3.44
C ASN A 543 22.09 7.53 -2.87
N ASN A 544 21.08 8.41 -2.93
CA ASN A 544 21.17 9.77 -2.39
C ASN A 544 20.82 9.80 -0.90
N ASN A 545 19.71 9.17 -0.52
CA ASN A 545 19.12 9.25 0.82
C ASN A 545 18.85 7.85 1.36
N ALA A 546 19.31 7.47 2.55
CA ALA A 546 18.89 6.17 3.11
C ALA A 546 17.39 6.20 3.46
N VAL A 547 16.95 7.26 4.14
CA VAL A 547 15.55 7.51 4.49
C VAL A 547 15.08 8.82 3.88
N TYR A 548 13.89 8.82 3.28
CA TYR A 548 13.24 10.00 2.72
C TYR A 548 11.88 10.19 3.40
N ILE A 549 11.66 11.32 4.06
CA ILE A 549 10.37 11.70 4.63
C ILE A 549 9.96 13.03 4.01
N SER A 550 8.86 13.04 3.25
CA SER A 550 8.27 14.28 2.73
C SER A 550 7.28 14.88 3.74
N ASP A 551 6.91 16.14 3.51
CA ASP A 551 5.91 16.95 4.24
C ASP A 551 5.05 16.14 5.22
N THR A 552 5.33 16.28 6.52
CA THR A 552 4.67 15.46 7.54
C THR A 552 4.22 16.26 8.76
N VAL A 553 3.14 15.79 9.37
CA VAL A 553 2.55 16.37 10.58
C VAL A 553 2.49 15.30 11.66
N VAL A 554 3.15 15.56 12.78
CA VAL A 554 3.15 14.67 13.95
C VAL A 554 2.24 15.27 15.03
N ASP A 555 0.98 14.82 15.09
CA ASP A 555 -0.03 15.30 16.04
C ASP A 555 -0.26 14.29 17.18
N GLY A 556 0.40 14.50 18.33
CA GLY A 556 0.21 13.68 19.54
C GLY A 556 0.67 12.22 19.45
N GLY A 557 1.59 11.89 18.54
CA GLY A 557 2.24 10.58 18.37
C GLY A 557 3.75 10.75 18.15
N GLY A 558 4.42 9.87 17.39
CA GLY A 558 5.83 10.11 17.12
C GLY A 558 6.52 9.30 16.05
N ILE A 559 7.67 9.80 15.61
CA ILE A 559 8.60 9.16 14.68
C ILE A 559 9.87 8.83 15.45
N ILE A 560 10.24 7.55 15.51
CA ILE A 560 11.45 7.08 16.18
C ILE A 560 12.36 6.42 15.13
N VAL A 561 13.59 6.91 15.02
CA VAL A 561 14.64 6.32 14.20
C VAL A 561 15.77 5.94 15.15
N LYS A 562 15.88 4.66 15.51
CA LYS A 562 16.79 4.21 16.56
C LYS A 562 17.68 3.05 16.16
N GLY A 563 18.97 3.11 16.47
CA GLY A 563 19.87 1.96 16.32
C GLY A 563 20.17 1.56 14.86
N ASN A 564 19.85 2.41 13.88
CA ASN A 564 20.02 2.08 12.47
C ASN A 564 21.43 2.41 11.97
N THR A 565 21.85 1.71 10.93
CA THR A 565 22.97 2.09 10.07
C THR A 565 22.40 2.70 8.79
N LEU A 566 22.64 3.99 8.56
CA LEU A 566 22.11 4.76 7.45
C LEU A 566 23.25 5.15 6.50
N LEU A 567 23.22 4.65 5.27
CA LEU A 567 24.29 4.78 4.30
C LEU A 567 23.78 5.45 3.03
N SER A 568 24.54 6.42 2.52
CA SER A 568 24.37 6.97 1.18
C SER A 568 25.55 6.54 0.30
N THR A 569 25.26 6.01 -0.89
CA THR A 569 26.30 5.55 -1.83
C THR A 569 26.66 6.56 -2.91
N ALA A 570 25.84 7.61 -3.12
CA ALA A 570 26.01 8.54 -4.24
C ALA A 570 27.41 9.16 -4.35
N ASP A 571 27.75 9.60 -5.55
CA ASP A 571 29.00 10.26 -5.89
C ASP A 571 29.13 11.65 -5.23
N GLU A 572 30.34 12.20 -5.19
CA GLU A 572 30.67 13.48 -4.53
C GLU A 572 29.84 14.68 -5.05
N ASP A 573 29.35 14.62 -6.29
CA ASP A 573 28.59 15.71 -6.95
C ASP A 573 27.11 15.79 -6.52
N GLU A 574 26.58 14.78 -5.82
CA GLU A 574 25.18 14.73 -5.38
C GLU A 574 25.03 14.93 -3.87
N VAL A 575 23.91 15.51 -3.44
CA VAL A 575 23.64 15.75 -2.01
C VAL A 575 23.37 14.42 -1.31
N GLN A 576 24.42 13.86 -0.71
CA GLN A 576 24.39 12.62 0.06
C GLN A 576 23.82 12.88 1.45
N THR A 577 22.68 12.30 1.78
CA THR A 577 22.06 12.43 3.11
C THR A 577 21.74 11.08 3.73
N ALA A 578 21.90 10.93 5.04
CA ALA A 578 21.47 9.71 5.70
C ALA A 578 19.93 9.70 5.83
N ALA A 579 19.35 10.83 6.24
CA ALA A 579 17.91 11.05 6.27
C ALA A 579 17.56 12.42 5.69
N PHE A 580 16.71 12.44 4.66
CA PHE A 580 16.09 13.65 4.14
C PHE A 580 14.72 13.83 4.78
N VAL A 581 14.44 15.04 5.26
CA VAL A 581 13.15 15.38 5.87
C VAL A 581 12.63 16.72 5.31
N GLY A 582 11.55 16.65 4.53
CA GLY A 582 10.79 17.82 4.07
C GLY A 582 9.91 18.41 5.19
N ASN A 583 9.29 19.57 4.93
CA ASN A 583 8.54 20.39 5.91
C ASN A 583 7.89 19.58 7.04
N ILE A 584 8.18 19.94 8.29
CA ILE A 584 7.69 19.20 9.47
C ILE A 584 6.86 20.12 10.35
N ASP A 585 5.71 19.64 10.81
CA ASP A 585 4.95 20.25 11.91
C ASP A 585 4.74 19.24 13.05
N VAL A 586 5.49 19.40 14.14
CA VAL A 586 5.37 18.59 15.36
C VAL A 586 4.52 19.36 16.37
N LYS A 587 3.38 18.80 16.78
CA LYS A 587 2.43 19.49 17.67
C LYS A 587 1.74 18.58 18.66
N LYS A 588 1.12 19.22 19.66
CA LYS A 588 0.32 18.62 20.73
C LYS A 588 1.04 17.47 21.45
N GLY A 589 2.30 17.70 21.82
CA GLY A 589 3.13 16.68 22.49
C GLY A 589 3.65 15.58 21.56
N GLY A 590 3.52 15.74 20.24
CA GLY A 590 4.17 14.86 19.27
C GLY A 590 5.69 14.91 19.37
N TYR A 591 6.38 13.86 18.89
CA TYR A 591 7.84 13.80 18.96
C TYR A 591 8.49 13.18 17.73
N ILE A 592 9.69 13.65 17.40
CA ILE A 592 10.62 13.02 16.45
C ILE A 592 11.91 12.76 17.23
N ASP A 593 12.32 11.50 17.32
CA ASP A 593 13.51 11.07 18.05
C ASP A 593 14.42 10.26 17.13
N VAL A 594 15.65 10.73 16.95
CA VAL A 594 16.69 10.08 16.16
C VAL A 594 17.83 9.73 17.11
N GLU A 595 17.89 8.47 17.54
CA GLU A 595 18.76 8.04 18.63
C GLU A 595 19.69 6.90 18.24
N ASN A 596 20.96 6.94 18.66
CA ASN A 596 21.89 5.81 18.53
C ASN A 596 22.04 5.28 17.09
N ASN A 597 22.01 6.17 16.09
CA ASN A 597 22.19 5.77 14.69
C ASN A 597 23.63 5.99 14.25
N THR A 598 24.11 5.10 13.37
CA THR A 598 25.38 5.28 12.67
C THR A 598 25.10 5.71 11.24
N MET A 599 25.67 6.84 10.83
CA MET A 599 25.42 7.47 9.54
C MET A 599 26.72 7.62 8.76
N SER A 600 26.69 7.30 7.47
CA SER A 600 27.80 7.58 6.53
C SER A 600 27.23 8.29 5.30
N ALA A 601 27.38 9.61 5.29
CA ALA A 601 26.89 10.52 4.25
C ALA A 601 27.58 11.88 4.41
N ALA A 602 27.40 12.80 3.46
CA ALA A 602 27.85 14.18 3.66
C ALA A 602 27.01 14.87 4.75
N ASN A 603 25.69 14.67 4.73
CA ASN A 603 24.77 15.18 5.74
C ASN A 603 24.08 14.05 6.51
N GLY A 604 24.00 14.15 7.84
CA GLY A 604 23.27 13.18 8.65
C GLY A 604 21.76 13.29 8.40
N ILE A 605 21.17 14.41 8.83
CA ILE A 605 19.76 14.74 8.67
C ILE A 605 19.66 16.07 7.92
N TYR A 606 18.96 16.05 6.78
CA TYR A 606 18.74 17.20 5.94
C TYR A 606 17.31 17.69 6.07
N PHE A 607 17.12 18.83 6.72
CA PHE A 607 15.81 19.48 6.83
C PHE A 607 15.62 20.43 5.66
N PHE A 608 14.67 20.11 4.79
CA PHE A 608 14.30 20.93 3.64
C PHE A 608 12.95 21.61 3.87
N GLY A 609 12.94 22.94 3.79
CA GLY A 609 11.77 23.76 4.12
C GLY A 609 11.62 24.01 5.63
N ASP A 610 10.44 24.50 6.01
CA ASP A 610 10.23 24.99 7.38
C ASP A 610 9.97 23.83 8.37
N THR A 611 10.64 23.90 9.52
CA THR A 611 10.46 22.97 10.64
C THR A 611 9.77 23.69 11.79
N ASN A 612 8.54 23.29 12.10
CA ASN A 612 7.73 23.86 13.18
C ASN A 612 7.58 22.85 14.31
N VAL A 613 7.96 23.23 15.53
CA VAL A 613 7.76 22.44 16.75
C VAL A 613 6.96 23.28 17.73
N GLY A 614 5.71 22.89 17.96
CA GLY A 614 4.75 23.64 18.76
C GLY A 614 4.13 22.82 19.88
N SER A 615 3.51 23.49 20.85
CA SER A 615 2.58 22.87 21.81
C SER A 615 3.17 21.65 22.53
N ALA A 616 4.30 21.85 23.22
CA ALA A 616 5.08 20.81 23.90
C ALA A 616 5.64 19.69 23.00
N GLY A 617 5.74 19.93 21.68
CA GLY A 617 6.41 19.00 20.77
C GLY A 617 7.90 18.83 21.08
N LEU A 618 8.48 17.69 20.67
CA LEU A 618 9.89 17.36 20.88
C LEU A 618 10.57 16.96 19.56
N LEU A 619 11.69 17.59 19.25
CA LEU A 619 12.62 17.14 18.22
C LEU A 619 13.94 16.75 18.91
N ARG A 620 14.37 15.50 18.82
CA ARG A 620 15.58 15.02 19.49
C ARG A 620 16.48 14.27 18.51
N VAL A 621 17.77 14.60 18.56
CA VAL A 621 18.83 13.88 17.85
C VAL A 621 19.92 13.56 18.86
N ALA A 622 20.03 12.30 19.24
CA ALA A 622 20.85 11.88 20.36
C ALA A 622 21.75 10.69 20.06
N ASP A 623 22.94 10.68 20.65
CA ASP A 623 23.87 9.54 20.62
C ASP A 623 24.16 8.99 19.21
N CYS A 624 24.01 9.82 18.17
CA CYS A 624 24.26 9.42 16.80
C CYS A 624 25.72 9.64 16.42
N THR A 625 26.24 8.78 15.54
CA THR A 625 27.59 8.92 14.97
C THR A 625 27.49 9.22 13.48
N LEU A 626 28.06 10.35 13.04
CA LEU A 626 28.18 10.70 11.62
C LEU A 626 29.64 10.59 11.17
N PHE A 627 29.86 9.77 10.15
CA PHE A 627 31.06 9.75 9.34
C PHE A 627 30.83 10.59 8.08
N GLY A 628 31.29 11.85 8.12
CA GLY A 628 31.20 12.78 7.01
C GLY A 628 31.97 12.27 5.80
N ARG A 629 31.31 12.18 4.65
CA ARG A 629 31.93 11.88 3.35
C ARG A 629 32.37 13.17 2.65
N ALA A 630 33.52 13.13 1.99
CA ALA A 630 33.95 14.24 1.13
C ALA A 630 33.00 14.36 -0.06
N GLY A 631 32.50 15.57 -0.35
CA GLY A 631 31.61 15.82 -1.50
C GLY A 631 30.76 17.08 -1.36
N SER A 632 30.20 17.36 -0.17
CA SER A 632 29.49 18.63 0.07
C SER A 632 30.44 19.72 0.60
N PHE A 633 30.12 20.98 0.31
CA PHE A 633 30.89 22.13 0.80
C PHE A 633 30.81 22.28 2.33
N PHE A 634 29.73 21.81 2.95
CA PHE A 634 29.43 22.02 4.36
C PHE A 634 28.74 20.80 5.00
N PRO A 635 29.44 19.65 5.09
CA PRO A 635 28.87 18.44 5.67
C PRO A 635 28.46 18.68 7.12
N ALA A 636 27.28 18.20 7.52
CA ALA A 636 26.74 18.42 8.85
C ALA A 636 25.89 17.25 9.37
N LEU A 637 25.84 17.05 10.69
CA LEU A 637 24.84 16.17 11.29
C LEU A 637 23.43 16.70 11.03
N LEU A 638 23.19 17.99 11.26
CA LEU A 638 21.93 18.65 10.95
C LEU A 638 22.17 19.74 9.92
N TYR A 639 21.66 19.54 8.70
CA TYR A 639 21.67 20.55 7.66
C TYR A 639 20.29 21.20 7.57
N LEU A 640 20.24 22.53 7.70
CA LEU A 640 19.00 23.30 7.73
C LEU A 640 18.89 24.15 6.45
N GLU A 641 17.99 23.75 5.56
CA GLU A 641 17.58 24.53 4.38
C GLU A 641 16.14 25.02 4.56
N GLY A 642 15.93 25.84 5.58
CA GLY A 642 14.64 26.43 5.93
C GLY A 642 14.62 26.96 7.35
N SER A 643 13.53 27.62 7.74
CA SER A 643 13.42 28.21 9.09
C SER A 643 12.98 27.17 10.12
N VAL A 644 13.49 27.28 11.34
CA VAL A 644 13.10 26.41 12.46
C VAL A 644 12.38 27.23 13.51
N THR A 645 11.08 26.98 13.71
CA THR A 645 10.26 27.70 14.69
C THR A 645 9.87 26.79 15.85
N LEU A 646 10.28 27.15 17.05
CA LEU A 646 9.89 26.50 18.30
C LEU A 646 8.99 27.40 19.15
N GLN A 647 7.83 26.88 19.56
CA GLN A 647 6.90 27.63 20.39
C GLN A 647 6.05 26.81 21.34
N GLY A 648 5.52 27.47 22.38
CA GLY A 648 4.51 26.88 23.26
C GLY A 648 4.99 25.66 24.03
N GLY A 649 6.20 25.73 24.61
CA GLY A 649 6.76 24.65 25.42
C GLY A 649 7.52 23.58 24.63
N ALA A 650 7.74 23.81 23.34
CA ALA A 650 8.45 22.88 22.46
C ALA A 650 9.94 22.74 22.85
N GLN A 651 10.51 21.55 22.62
CA GLN A 651 11.94 21.33 22.82
C GLN A 651 12.63 20.82 21.56
N TRP A 652 13.86 21.28 21.33
CA TRP A 652 14.79 20.68 20.39
C TRP A 652 16.10 20.34 21.09
N ARG A 653 16.47 19.06 21.09
CA ARG A 653 17.63 18.54 21.82
C ARG A 653 18.58 17.86 20.85
N VAL A 654 19.83 18.30 20.84
CA VAL A 654 20.92 17.70 20.06
C VAL A 654 22.00 17.33 21.07
N GLU A 655 22.06 16.05 21.43
CA GLU A 655 22.84 15.62 22.59
C GLU A 655 23.64 14.33 22.41
N GLY A 656 24.85 14.25 22.96
CA GLY A 656 25.63 13.00 22.93
C GLY A 656 26.13 12.56 21.55
N ASN A 657 25.98 13.37 20.51
CA ASN A 657 26.34 12.97 19.15
C ASN A 657 27.84 13.05 18.91
N SER A 658 28.36 12.20 18.01
CA SER A 658 29.76 12.21 17.57
C SER A 658 29.85 12.45 16.07
N VAL A 659 30.52 13.52 15.64
CA VAL A 659 30.67 13.88 14.22
C VAL A 659 32.14 13.86 13.82
N SER A 660 32.44 13.26 12.67
CA SER A 660 33.77 13.23 12.06
C SER A 660 33.70 13.82 10.66
N ALA A 661 34.65 14.70 10.30
CA ALA A 661 34.67 15.40 9.01
C ALA A 661 33.33 16.10 8.65
N ALA A 662 32.59 16.56 9.65
CA ALA A 662 31.35 17.31 9.51
C ALA A 662 31.16 18.31 10.67
N SER A 663 30.32 19.32 10.45
CA SER A 663 29.79 20.19 11.50
C SER A 663 28.67 19.49 12.27
N LEU A 664 28.33 19.96 13.47
CA LEU A 664 27.12 19.51 14.15
C LEU A 664 25.87 20.06 13.45
N ILE A 665 25.87 21.36 13.17
CA ILE A 665 24.75 22.06 12.53
C ILE A 665 25.30 23.02 11.45
N THR A 666 24.67 23.03 10.29
CA THR A 666 24.91 23.99 9.21
C THR A 666 23.60 24.66 8.79
N MET A 667 23.62 25.99 8.65
CA MET A 667 22.57 26.78 8.02
C MET A 667 23.23 27.93 7.24
N GLU A 668 23.17 27.86 5.91
CA GLU A 668 23.92 28.78 5.04
C GLU A 668 23.16 30.06 4.71
N ASP A 669 21.86 29.96 4.49
CA ASP A 669 21.06 31.11 4.09
C ASP A 669 20.71 31.98 5.31
N THR A 670 21.22 33.20 5.30
CA THR A 670 20.94 34.22 6.33
C THR A 670 19.48 34.68 6.35
N LEU A 671 18.67 34.37 5.32
CA LEU A 671 17.23 34.61 5.30
C LEU A 671 16.45 33.62 6.17
N HIS A 672 17.03 32.47 6.48
CA HIS A 672 16.42 31.48 7.37
C HIS A 672 16.71 31.81 8.83
N GLU A 673 15.72 31.60 9.69
CA GLU A 673 15.80 31.91 11.11
C GLU A 673 15.49 30.69 11.98
N ILE A 674 16.23 30.56 13.09
CA ILE A 674 15.88 29.68 14.21
C ILE A 674 15.17 30.55 15.26
N LEU A 675 13.84 30.48 15.29
CA LEU A 675 12.99 31.29 16.16
C LEU A 675 12.51 30.48 17.37
N LEU A 676 12.86 30.91 18.58
CA LEU A 676 12.38 30.33 19.83
C LEU A 676 11.46 31.31 20.53
N SER A 677 10.25 30.88 20.90
CA SER A 677 9.32 31.75 21.62
C SER A 677 8.42 31.02 22.62
N GLY A 678 7.90 31.76 23.59
CA GLY A 678 6.97 31.23 24.59
C GLY A 678 7.62 30.53 25.78
N SER A 679 6.81 30.26 26.80
CA SER A 679 7.26 29.64 28.05
C SER A 679 7.48 28.14 27.92
N GLY A 680 8.54 27.64 28.55
CA GLY A 680 8.95 26.24 28.51
C GLY A 680 9.63 25.81 27.20
N THR A 681 9.76 26.71 26.22
CA THR A 681 10.42 26.41 24.95
C THR A 681 11.94 26.39 25.16
N THR A 682 12.61 25.31 24.75
CA THR A 682 14.05 25.11 25.03
C THR A 682 14.76 24.44 23.87
N VAL A 683 15.89 25.00 23.44
CA VAL A 683 16.85 24.33 22.55
C VAL A 683 18.09 23.97 23.37
N ALA A 684 18.53 22.71 23.32
CA ALA A 684 19.69 22.21 24.05
C ALA A 684 20.71 21.57 23.08
N LEU A 685 21.93 22.12 23.04
CA LEU A 685 23.07 21.56 22.30
C LEU A 685 24.14 21.13 23.30
N ALA A 686 24.13 19.86 23.70
CA ALA A 686 24.89 19.41 24.87
C ALA A 686 25.65 18.10 24.63
N HIS A 687 26.85 17.96 25.19
CA HIS A 687 27.57 16.66 25.18
C HIS A 687 27.90 16.11 23.78
N ASN A 688 27.96 16.95 22.75
CA ASN A 688 28.31 16.52 21.40
C ASN A 688 29.81 16.63 21.16
N ARG A 689 30.39 15.66 20.45
CA ARG A 689 31.81 15.59 20.15
C ARG A 689 32.06 15.78 18.66
N GLN A 690 32.98 16.67 18.32
CA GLN A 690 33.57 16.73 16.99
C GLN A 690 34.97 16.10 17.04
N VAL A 691 35.16 15.01 16.29
CA VAL A 691 36.39 14.21 16.33
C VAL A 691 37.53 14.88 15.56
N ASP A 692 37.22 15.53 14.43
CA ASP A 692 38.19 16.21 13.57
C ASP A 692 38.13 17.73 13.78
N GLY A 693 39.28 18.33 14.11
CA GLY A 693 39.41 19.75 14.42
C GLY A 693 39.45 20.69 13.19
N SER A 694 39.46 20.16 11.97
CA SER A 694 39.61 20.98 10.76
C SER A 694 38.32 21.69 10.30
N ILE A 695 37.16 21.30 10.81
CA ILE A 695 35.85 21.85 10.44
C ILE A 695 35.28 22.62 11.64
N VAL A 696 34.54 23.70 11.36
CA VAL A 696 33.84 24.45 12.41
C VAL A 696 32.80 23.58 13.12
N PHE A 697 32.58 23.81 14.41
CA PHE A 697 31.65 23.00 15.18
C PHE A 697 30.20 23.22 14.75
N CYS A 698 29.79 24.49 14.60
CA CYS A 698 28.51 24.88 14.00
C CYS A 698 28.77 25.97 12.97
N ASN A 699 28.20 25.83 11.78
CA ASN A 699 28.18 26.88 10.75
C ASN A 699 26.84 27.60 10.80
N LEU A 700 26.71 28.52 11.75
CA LEU A 700 25.51 29.31 12.02
C LEU A 700 25.88 30.80 12.15
N PHE A 701 24.94 31.67 11.82
CA PHE A 701 25.05 33.10 12.10
C PHE A 701 24.24 33.46 13.34
N ALA A 702 24.87 34.14 14.31
CA ALA A 702 24.17 34.61 15.50
C ALA A 702 22.93 35.47 15.18
N SER A 703 22.96 36.23 14.07
CA SER A 703 21.82 37.04 13.60
C SER A 703 20.62 36.22 13.12
N SER A 704 20.83 34.96 12.74
CA SER A 704 19.77 34.05 12.29
C SER A 704 19.10 33.32 13.46
N ILE A 705 19.54 33.52 14.69
CA ILE A 705 18.96 32.87 15.88
C ILE A 705 18.23 33.93 16.71
N VAL A 706 16.92 33.78 16.82
CA VAL A 706 16.05 34.71 17.55
C VAL A 706 15.46 34.02 18.78
N VAL A 707 16.01 34.34 19.95
CA VAL A 707 15.49 33.83 21.23
C VAL A 707 14.59 34.88 21.86
N LYS A 708 13.27 34.61 21.93
CA LYS A 708 12.30 35.48 22.63
C LYS A 708 12.06 34.95 24.05
N PRO A 709 12.56 35.64 25.10
CA PRO A 709 12.32 35.23 26.47
C PRO A 709 10.82 35.08 26.76
N PRO A 710 10.41 34.09 27.57
CA PRO A 710 11.24 33.24 28.44
C PRO A 710 11.77 31.95 27.80
N ALA A 711 11.78 31.83 26.46
CA ALA A 711 12.43 30.72 25.77
C ALA A 711 13.94 30.70 26.04
N ARG A 712 14.57 29.52 25.96
CA ARG A 712 15.99 29.32 26.30
C ARG A 712 16.74 28.59 25.19
N LEU A 713 17.95 29.06 24.90
CA LEU A 713 18.95 28.34 24.13
C LEU A 713 20.09 27.98 25.10
N VAL A 714 20.38 26.70 25.25
CA VAL A 714 21.37 26.19 26.20
C VAL A 714 22.41 25.39 25.43
N VAL A 715 23.68 25.73 25.59
CA VAL A 715 24.79 25.10 24.85
C VAL A 715 25.93 24.80 25.81
N GLY A 716 26.45 23.58 25.82
CA GLY A 716 27.58 23.29 26.71
C GLY A 716 28.08 21.86 26.70
N CYS A 717 29.29 21.70 27.23
CA CYS A 717 30.05 20.46 27.20
C CYS A 717 30.16 19.84 25.79
N ASN A 718 30.56 20.61 24.79
CA ASN A 718 30.79 20.08 23.45
C ASN A 718 32.30 20.10 23.13
N PRO A 719 33.01 18.96 23.17
CA PRO A 719 34.43 18.91 22.82
C PRO A 719 34.71 18.82 21.31
N GLN A 720 35.77 19.50 20.87
CA GLN A 720 36.41 19.34 19.57
C GLN A 720 37.81 18.76 19.78
N GLY A 721 38.02 17.51 19.36
CA GLY A 721 39.20 16.73 19.73
C GLY A 721 39.23 16.44 21.24
N ASP A 722 40.17 17.07 21.94
CA ASP A 722 40.39 16.94 23.39
C ASP A 722 40.04 18.22 24.18
N GLU A 723 39.66 19.31 23.50
CA GLU A 723 39.34 20.60 24.12
C GLU A 723 37.85 20.95 23.96
N GLU A 724 37.28 21.74 24.88
CA GLU A 724 35.92 22.29 24.72
C GLU A 724 35.89 23.35 23.62
N VAL A 725 34.85 23.31 22.78
CA VAL A 725 34.62 24.27 21.70
C VAL A 725 34.44 25.68 22.26
N LEU A 726 35.06 26.66 21.58
CA LEU A 726 34.77 28.08 21.76
C LEU A 726 33.66 28.51 20.78
N TYR A 727 32.67 29.23 21.29
CA TYR A 727 31.46 29.60 20.53
C TYR A 727 31.47 31.06 20.03
N ASP A 728 32.64 31.64 19.81
CA ASP A 728 32.79 33.06 19.46
C ASP A 728 31.95 33.41 18.22
N ASP A 729 31.05 34.39 18.35
CA ASP A 729 30.12 34.89 17.32
C ASP A 729 29.14 33.86 16.69
N VAL A 730 29.03 32.65 17.23
CA VAL A 730 28.12 31.60 16.72
C VAL A 730 26.69 31.77 17.23
N PHE A 731 26.53 32.12 18.51
CA PHE A 731 25.24 32.21 19.19
C PHE A 731 24.96 33.64 19.67
N PRO A 732 23.68 34.04 19.80
CA PRO A 732 23.31 35.37 20.31
C PRO A 732 23.59 35.53 21.81
N GLU A 733 23.58 36.76 22.33
CA GLU A 733 23.90 37.06 23.74
C GLU A 733 22.98 36.36 24.75
N GLU A 734 21.75 36.02 24.36
CA GLU A 734 20.77 35.33 25.18
C GLU A 734 21.08 33.84 25.45
N VAL A 735 22.12 33.28 24.82
CA VAL A 735 22.53 31.88 25.02
C VAL A 735 23.02 31.61 26.45
N VAL A 736 22.62 30.49 27.01
CA VAL A 736 23.11 29.99 28.31
C VAL A 736 24.22 28.97 28.06
N LEU A 737 25.45 29.34 28.42
CA LEU A 737 26.62 28.47 28.29
C LEU A 737 26.93 27.71 29.59
N PHE A 738 27.33 26.44 29.47
CA PHE A 738 27.86 25.64 30.58
C PHE A 738 29.05 24.77 30.16
N ARG A 739 29.89 24.39 31.11
CA ARG A 739 31.12 23.59 30.86
C ARG A 739 30.91 22.12 31.19
N CYS A 740 31.75 21.25 30.63
CA CYS A 740 31.79 19.86 31.06
C CYS A 740 32.06 19.75 32.57
N GLY A 741 31.41 18.76 33.20
CA GLY A 741 31.45 18.56 34.64
C GLY A 741 30.52 19.49 35.45
N THR A 742 29.81 20.41 34.81
CA THR A 742 28.73 21.18 35.43
C THR A 742 27.37 20.67 34.94
N CYS A 743 26.38 20.61 35.83
CA CYS A 743 25.03 20.20 35.47
C CYS A 743 24.17 21.41 35.14
N ASN A 744 23.55 21.39 33.96
CA ASN A 744 22.51 22.32 33.59
C ASN A 744 21.19 21.56 33.51
N ASP A 745 20.21 22.00 34.32
CA ASP A 745 18.92 21.31 34.47
C ASP A 745 18.18 21.16 33.12
N ASP A 746 18.14 22.22 32.30
CA ASP A 746 17.46 22.23 30.99
C ASP A 746 18.19 21.37 29.95
N ALA A 747 19.52 21.34 30.01
CA ALA A 747 20.34 20.51 29.12
C ALA A 747 20.35 19.03 29.52
N ALA A 748 20.12 18.68 30.79
CA ALA A 748 20.10 17.28 31.23
C ALA A 748 18.70 16.64 31.10
N CYS A 749 17.65 17.42 31.37
CA CYS A 749 16.32 16.88 31.60
C CYS A 749 15.26 17.53 30.70
N TYR A 750 14.29 16.74 30.26
CA TYR A 750 13.07 17.25 29.67
C TYR A 750 12.17 17.81 30.78
N MET A 751 12.36 19.10 31.08
CA MET A 751 11.77 19.78 32.23
C MET A 751 10.25 19.63 32.40
N PRO A 752 9.41 19.58 31.34
CA PRO A 752 7.99 19.34 31.53
C PRO A 752 7.69 18.00 32.22
N GLY A 753 8.48 16.96 31.92
CA GLY A 753 8.37 15.61 32.51
C GLY A 753 9.17 15.39 33.79
N THR A 754 10.01 16.36 34.18
CA THR A 754 10.94 16.21 35.30
C THR A 754 10.32 16.65 36.62
N GLU A 755 10.43 15.81 37.65
CA GLU A 755 10.02 16.10 39.02
C GLU A 755 11.13 16.80 39.81
N SER A 756 12.36 16.28 39.71
CA SER A 756 13.55 16.87 40.33
C SER A 756 14.83 16.52 39.57
N VAL A 757 15.84 17.40 39.65
CA VAL A 757 17.17 17.19 39.08
C VAL A 757 18.18 17.04 40.21
N ASP A 758 18.91 15.93 40.25
CA ASP A 758 20.08 15.79 41.12
C ASP A 758 21.29 16.43 40.44
N ARG A 759 21.63 17.66 40.85
CA ARG A 759 22.75 18.42 40.28
C ARG A 759 24.13 17.82 40.58
N GLY A 760 24.24 16.87 41.52
CA GLY A 760 25.50 16.19 41.81
C GLY A 760 25.84 15.12 40.78
N SER A 761 24.85 14.32 40.39
CA SER A 761 24.99 13.28 39.35
C SER A 761 24.54 13.72 37.97
N CYS A 762 23.88 14.89 37.87
CA CYS A 762 23.17 15.37 36.71
C CYS A 762 22.10 14.39 36.17
N SER A 763 21.36 13.78 37.10
CA SER A 763 20.29 12.82 36.79
C SER A 763 18.90 13.41 37.03
N CYS A 764 17.93 12.95 36.23
CA CYS A 764 16.54 13.42 36.28
C CYS A 764 15.67 12.38 36.98
N SER A 765 14.80 12.82 37.88
CA SER A 765 13.69 12.02 38.40
C SER A 765 12.42 12.42 37.66
N CYS A 766 11.70 11.45 37.12
CA CYS A 766 10.59 11.68 36.20
C CYS A 766 9.23 11.63 36.90
N LYS A 767 8.31 12.48 36.46
CA LYS A 767 6.89 12.41 36.86
C LYS A 767 6.27 11.12 36.33
N ASP A 768 5.17 10.69 36.95
CA ASP A 768 4.37 9.57 36.44
C ASP A 768 3.98 9.77 34.97
N GLY A 769 4.21 8.75 34.14
CA GLY A 769 3.94 8.76 32.69
C GLY A 769 5.07 9.33 31.82
N TRP A 770 6.23 9.63 32.39
CA TRP A 770 7.44 10.06 31.67
C TRP A 770 8.56 9.01 31.83
N HIS A 771 9.41 8.88 30.83
CA HIS A 771 10.26 7.70 30.67
C HIS A 771 11.74 8.05 30.45
N GLY A 772 12.62 7.12 30.83
CA GLY A 772 14.06 7.21 30.59
C GLY A 772 14.81 8.19 31.48
N ALA A 773 16.14 8.24 31.33
CA ALA A 773 17.02 9.08 32.16
C ALA A 773 16.79 10.59 31.98
N SER A 774 16.24 11.01 30.84
CA SER A 774 15.94 12.41 30.51
C SER A 774 14.45 12.78 30.68
N CYS A 775 13.60 11.87 31.17
CA CYS A 775 12.17 12.08 31.39
C CYS A 775 11.39 12.50 30.12
N LEU A 776 11.53 11.72 29.05
CA LEU A 776 10.91 11.93 27.75
C LEU A 776 9.42 11.51 27.73
N PRO A 777 8.59 12.09 26.84
CA PRO A 777 7.15 11.83 26.78
C PRO A 777 6.77 10.46 26.19
N PHE A 778 7.77 9.64 25.83
CA PHE A 778 7.58 8.38 25.14
C PHE A 778 8.40 7.28 25.79
N GLU A 779 7.84 6.08 25.83
CA GLU A 779 8.55 4.89 26.24
C GLU A 779 9.48 4.47 25.09
N VAL A 780 10.79 4.45 25.35
CA VAL A 780 11.78 3.97 24.40
C VAL A 780 11.51 2.47 24.18
N PRO A 781 11.13 2.02 22.96
CA PRO A 781 10.80 0.62 22.75
C PRO A 781 12.06 -0.24 22.91
N ASP A 782 12.14 -1.01 23.99
CA ASP A 782 13.06 -2.14 24.11
C ASP A 782 12.49 -3.30 23.28
N THR A 783 12.53 -3.16 21.95
CA THR A 783 12.23 -4.29 21.08
C THR A 783 13.38 -5.28 21.19
N VAL A 784 13.19 -6.31 22.02
CA VAL A 784 13.92 -7.57 21.90
C VAL A 784 13.61 -8.11 20.51
N VAL A 785 14.42 -7.74 19.52
CA VAL A 785 14.40 -8.39 18.22
C VAL A 785 14.64 -9.87 18.52
N PRO A 786 13.70 -10.78 18.20
CA PRO A 786 13.90 -12.20 18.43
C PRO A 786 15.25 -12.58 17.82
N PRO A 787 16.08 -13.39 18.50
CA PRO A 787 17.36 -13.80 17.94
C PRO A 787 17.08 -14.31 16.54
N LEU A 788 17.73 -13.68 15.55
CA LEU A 788 17.61 -14.00 14.13
C LEU A 788 17.40 -15.52 14.00
N PRO A 789 16.19 -16.01 13.69
CA PRO A 789 16.08 -17.39 13.25
C PRO A 789 17.01 -17.49 12.05
N GLU A 790 17.91 -18.49 12.03
CA GLU A 790 18.91 -18.68 10.97
C GLU A 790 18.32 -18.23 9.64
N ARG A 791 18.87 -17.14 9.09
CA ARG A 791 18.35 -16.50 7.87
C ARG A 791 18.20 -17.60 6.82
N ALA A 792 17.09 -17.63 6.09
CA ALA A 792 16.92 -18.55 4.99
C ALA A 792 17.95 -18.19 3.91
N VAL A 793 19.11 -18.83 4.00
CA VAL A 793 20.16 -18.75 3.00
C VAL A 793 19.62 -19.44 1.77
N ASP A 794 19.71 -18.78 0.63
CA ASP A 794 19.37 -19.41 -0.63
C ASP A 794 20.36 -20.56 -0.87
N GLY A 795 19.86 -21.77 -0.64
CA GLY A 795 20.62 -23.02 -0.78
C GLY A 795 20.78 -23.46 -2.23
N ASP A 796 20.25 -22.70 -3.20
CA ASP A 796 20.49 -22.98 -4.61
C ASP A 796 21.99 -22.88 -4.91
N THR A 797 22.52 -23.93 -5.53
CA THR A 797 23.92 -24.03 -5.95
C THR A 797 24.04 -24.14 -7.48
N SER A 798 22.92 -23.93 -8.19
CA SER A 798 22.88 -24.00 -9.64
C SER A 798 23.72 -22.91 -10.30
N CYS A 799 24.32 -23.27 -11.44
CA CYS A 799 25.11 -22.38 -12.28
C CYS A 799 24.26 -21.81 -13.41
N VAL A 800 24.47 -20.54 -13.75
CA VAL A 800 24.01 -19.97 -15.02
C VAL A 800 24.99 -20.39 -16.10
N VAL A 801 24.49 -21.04 -17.16
CA VAL A 801 25.33 -21.65 -18.19
C VAL A 801 24.94 -21.13 -19.58
N SER A 802 25.94 -20.66 -20.34
CA SER A 802 25.82 -20.35 -21.78
C SER A 802 24.68 -19.40 -22.18
N GLN A 803 24.37 -18.42 -21.35
CA GLN A 803 23.40 -17.35 -21.65
C GLN A 803 24.09 -16.04 -22.01
N THR A 804 23.33 -15.12 -22.62
CA THR A 804 23.71 -13.72 -22.81
C THR A 804 22.87 -12.84 -21.89
N LEU A 805 23.50 -12.04 -21.04
CA LEU A 805 22.83 -11.18 -20.06
C LEU A 805 23.21 -9.71 -20.31
N THR A 806 22.20 -8.84 -20.37
CA THR A 806 22.35 -7.39 -20.55
C THR A 806 22.09 -6.59 -19.27
N SER A 807 21.40 -7.20 -18.30
CA SER A 807 21.32 -6.75 -16.91
C SER A 807 21.09 -7.96 -16.02
N LEU A 808 21.46 -7.85 -14.75
CA LEU A 808 21.25 -8.90 -13.75
C LEU A 808 21.14 -8.26 -12.37
N THR A 809 20.14 -8.69 -11.59
CA THR A 809 20.07 -8.43 -10.16
C THR A 809 20.58 -9.65 -9.42
N LEU A 810 21.58 -9.49 -8.56
CA LEU A 810 22.18 -10.58 -7.79
C LEU A 810 21.43 -10.72 -6.45
N ASN A 811 21.15 -11.95 -6.03
CA ASN A 811 20.70 -12.26 -4.67
C ASN A 811 21.94 -12.37 -3.76
N MET A 812 22.17 -11.40 -2.87
CA MET A 812 23.35 -11.41 -1.97
C MET A 812 23.28 -12.47 -0.86
N TRP A 813 22.12 -13.09 -0.65
CA TRP A 813 21.93 -14.19 0.32
C TRP A 813 22.24 -15.57 -0.24
N LYS A 814 22.57 -15.65 -1.53
CA LYS A 814 23.08 -16.88 -2.13
C LYS A 814 24.56 -17.01 -1.80
N THR A 815 24.94 -18.07 -1.12
CA THR A 815 26.36 -18.33 -0.76
C THR A 815 27.17 -18.86 -1.95
N HIS A 816 26.50 -19.37 -2.98
CA HIS A 816 27.13 -19.99 -4.15
C HIS A 816 26.72 -19.30 -5.46
N HIS A 817 27.60 -18.46 -5.99
CA HIS A 817 27.40 -17.81 -7.28
C HIS A 817 28.26 -18.51 -8.33
N CYS A 818 27.63 -19.06 -9.37
CA CYS A 818 28.33 -19.82 -10.40
C CYS A 818 27.87 -19.40 -11.81
N TYR A 819 28.83 -18.96 -12.63
CA TYR A 819 28.61 -18.57 -14.01
C TYR A 819 29.61 -19.30 -14.92
N VAL A 820 29.08 -20.02 -15.91
CA VAL A 820 29.88 -20.87 -16.81
C VAL A 820 29.57 -20.54 -18.26
N GLY A 821 30.54 -19.99 -19.00
CA GLY A 821 30.35 -19.71 -20.42
C GLY A 821 29.34 -18.60 -20.73
N VAL A 822 29.06 -17.72 -19.78
CA VAL A 822 28.07 -16.64 -19.91
C VAL A 822 28.68 -15.44 -20.63
N THR A 823 27.88 -14.75 -21.45
CA THR A 823 28.27 -13.48 -22.09
C THR A 823 27.54 -12.31 -21.44
N PHE A 824 28.30 -11.39 -20.84
CA PHE A 824 27.78 -10.14 -20.28
C PHE A 824 28.04 -9.01 -21.27
N SER A 825 27.00 -8.26 -21.63
CA SER A 825 27.07 -7.26 -22.69
C SER A 825 26.40 -5.95 -22.30
N GLY A 826 27.13 -4.85 -22.47
CA GLY A 826 26.64 -3.50 -22.25
C GLY A 826 26.86 -3.00 -20.82
N VAL A 827 26.78 -1.69 -20.65
CA VAL A 827 26.97 -0.98 -19.37
C VAL A 827 25.96 -1.35 -18.26
N GLY A 828 24.82 -1.97 -18.61
CA GLY A 828 23.87 -2.49 -17.63
C GLY A 828 24.24 -3.86 -17.05
N ALA A 829 25.22 -4.57 -17.66
CA ALA A 829 25.65 -5.89 -17.24
C ALA A 829 26.82 -5.79 -16.26
N VAL A 830 26.57 -5.22 -15.10
CA VAL A 830 27.55 -5.08 -14.00
C VAL A 830 27.22 -6.08 -12.90
N LEU A 831 28.15 -6.99 -12.62
CA LEU A 831 28.06 -7.89 -11.46
C LEU A 831 28.82 -7.27 -10.31
N THR A 832 28.10 -6.72 -9.33
CA THR A 832 28.71 -6.18 -8.11
C THR A 832 28.35 -7.05 -6.92
N PHE A 833 29.37 -7.55 -6.23
CA PHE A 833 29.25 -8.31 -4.99
C PHE A 833 29.61 -7.41 -3.81
N PHE A 834 28.62 -7.09 -2.98
CA PHE A 834 28.80 -6.31 -1.75
C PHE A 834 28.91 -7.26 -0.56
N PHE A 835 30.11 -7.47 -0.04
CA PHE A 835 30.34 -8.48 1.01
C PHE A 835 29.64 -8.16 2.33
N ASP A 836 29.48 -6.88 2.66
CA ASP A 836 28.75 -6.45 3.85
C ASP A 836 27.27 -6.84 3.81
N SER A 837 26.75 -7.13 2.62
CA SER A 837 25.38 -7.57 2.37
C SER A 837 25.26 -9.09 2.23
N MET A 838 26.37 -9.83 2.32
CA MET A 838 26.42 -11.29 2.23
C MET A 838 26.47 -11.98 3.61
N PRO A 839 26.04 -13.25 3.72
CA PRO A 839 26.11 -14.01 4.96
C PRO A 839 27.54 -14.48 5.29
N LEU A 840 28.41 -13.56 5.72
CA LEU A 840 29.84 -13.83 5.99
C LEU A 840 30.14 -14.87 7.06
N HIS A 841 29.17 -15.17 7.93
CA HIS A 841 29.25 -16.28 8.90
C HIS A 841 29.18 -17.67 8.23
N LEU A 842 28.88 -17.73 6.93
CA LEU A 842 28.93 -18.93 6.09
C LEU A 842 30.01 -18.80 5.02
N PRO A 843 30.54 -19.92 4.50
CA PRO A 843 31.49 -19.89 3.41
C PRO A 843 30.84 -19.34 2.13
N ILE A 844 31.40 -18.25 1.60
CA ILE A 844 30.96 -17.67 0.32
C ILE A 844 31.83 -18.24 -0.80
N ASN A 845 31.22 -18.64 -1.91
CA ASN A 845 31.93 -19.19 -3.06
C ASN A 845 31.41 -18.58 -4.38
N ILE A 846 32.29 -17.85 -5.06
CA ILE A 846 31.98 -17.14 -6.29
C ILE A 846 32.89 -17.68 -7.40
N THR A 847 32.28 -18.28 -8.41
CA THR A 847 32.97 -18.94 -9.52
C THR A 847 32.51 -18.35 -10.85
N ILE A 848 33.45 -17.80 -11.60
CA ILE A 848 33.22 -17.25 -12.93
C ILE A 848 34.23 -17.88 -13.86
N THR A 849 33.78 -18.77 -14.73
CA THR A 849 34.68 -19.51 -15.63
C THR A 849 34.20 -19.55 -17.07
N GLY A 850 35.12 -19.31 -18.01
CA GLY A 850 34.81 -19.33 -19.45
C GLY A 850 33.88 -18.19 -19.89
N CYS A 851 33.68 -17.17 -19.07
CA CYS A 851 32.75 -16.07 -19.35
C CYS A 851 33.38 -14.98 -20.24
N THR A 852 32.54 -14.23 -20.92
CA THR A 852 32.94 -13.11 -21.78
C THR A 852 32.27 -11.82 -21.31
N PHE A 853 33.03 -10.75 -21.11
CA PHE A 853 32.53 -9.41 -20.77
C PHE A 853 32.81 -8.45 -21.92
N LEU A 854 31.77 -7.77 -22.39
CA LEU A 854 31.78 -6.92 -23.58
C LEU A 854 31.15 -5.56 -23.30
N GLU A 855 31.61 -4.54 -24.03
CA GLU A 855 30.92 -3.26 -24.19
C GLU A 855 30.62 -2.52 -22.88
N GLY A 856 31.59 -2.47 -21.97
CA GLY A 856 31.46 -1.76 -20.70
C GLY A 856 30.89 -2.60 -19.55
N ALA A 857 30.56 -3.88 -19.79
CA ALA A 857 30.24 -4.81 -18.72
C ALA A 857 31.39 -4.90 -17.69
N ALA A 858 31.08 -5.05 -16.41
CA ALA A 858 32.08 -5.03 -15.34
C ALA A 858 31.80 -6.09 -14.25
N LEU A 859 32.86 -6.51 -13.58
CA LEU A 859 32.81 -7.41 -12.43
C LEU A 859 33.46 -6.71 -11.24
N GLN A 860 32.71 -6.53 -10.15
CA GLN A 860 33.13 -5.76 -8.99
C GLN A 860 32.93 -6.55 -7.70
N PHE A 861 33.89 -6.39 -6.79
CA PHE A 861 33.90 -6.96 -5.45
C PHE A 861 34.17 -5.85 -4.45
N VAL A 862 33.19 -5.54 -3.61
CA VAL A 862 33.21 -4.37 -2.73
C VAL A 862 33.08 -4.83 -1.29
N GLY A 863 34.10 -4.49 -0.49
CA GLY A 863 34.11 -4.71 0.95
C GLY A 863 33.54 -3.52 1.74
N GLY A 864 33.60 -3.59 3.06
CA GLY A 864 33.10 -2.57 3.96
C GLY A 864 34.10 -1.49 4.31
N ALA A 865 33.68 -0.57 5.18
CA ALA A 865 34.58 0.43 5.79
C ALA A 865 35.70 -0.23 6.62
N GLU A 866 35.41 -1.39 7.23
CA GLU A 866 36.35 -2.18 8.03
C GLU A 866 36.23 -3.67 7.69
N ALA A 867 37.28 -4.44 7.97
CA ALA A 867 37.29 -5.88 7.68
C ALA A 867 36.39 -6.66 8.66
N ALA A 868 35.26 -7.17 8.15
CA ALA A 868 34.34 -8.01 8.91
C ALA A 868 34.91 -9.43 9.18
N GLU A 869 34.55 -10.03 10.32
CA GLU A 869 34.78 -11.46 10.55
C GLU A 869 34.02 -12.30 9.51
N SER A 870 34.65 -13.38 9.04
CA SER A 870 34.06 -14.26 8.02
C SER A 870 34.49 -15.71 8.22
N ALA A 871 33.64 -16.64 7.79
CA ALA A 871 33.94 -18.07 7.73
C ALA A 871 34.81 -18.46 6.52
N GLY A 872 35.11 -17.50 5.64
CA GLY A 872 35.94 -17.65 4.46
C GLY A 872 35.19 -17.27 3.18
N VAL A 873 35.87 -16.55 2.29
CA VAL A 873 35.33 -16.16 0.98
C VAL A 873 36.26 -16.68 -0.10
N LEU A 874 35.74 -17.55 -0.96
CA LEU A 874 36.48 -18.10 -2.11
C LEU A 874 36.01 -17.42 -3.39
N ILE A 875 36.95 -16.78 -4.09
CA ILE A 875 36.68 -16.15 -5.38
C ILE A 875 37.61 -16.76 -6.44
N ARG A 876 37.00 -17.27 -7.51
CA ARG A 876 37.71 -17.86 -8.65
C ARG A 876 37.19 -17.25 -9.94
N VAL A 877 38.05 -16.47 -10.59
CA VAL A 877 37.83 -15.95 -11.94
C VAL A 877 38.85 -16.61 -12.86
N SER A 878 38.37 -17.40 -13.82
CA SER A 878 39.23 -18.20 -14.71
C SER A 878 38.75 -18.22 -16.16
N LEU A 879 39.68 -18.35 -17.12
CA LEU A 879 39.37 -18.54 -18.54
C LEU A 879 38.43 -17.44 -19.10
N THR A 880 38.57 -16.21 -18.60
CA THR A 880 37.66 -15.10 -18.92
C THR A 880 38.22 -14.23 -20.04
N VAL A 881 37.34 -13.77 -20.92
CA VAL A 881 37.69 -12.79 -21.97
C VAL A 881 37.04 -11.46 -21.63
N MET A 882 37.84 -10.40 -21.58
CA MET A 882 37.35 -9.05 -21.29
C MET A 882 37.68 -8.10 -22.45
N ARG A 883 36.66 -7.45 -23.01
CA ARG A 883 36.83 -6.42 -24.06
C ARG A 883 36.19 -5.12 -23.64
N SER A 884 37.02 -4.11 -23.38
CA SER A 884 36.57 -2.86 -22.77
C SER A 884 35.69 -3.13 -21.54
N SER A 885 36.24 -3.93 -20.62
CA SER A 885 35.62 -4.40 -19.37
C SER A 885 36.70 -4.46 -18.28
N VAL A 886 36.30 -4.53 -17.01
CA VAL A 886 37.22 -4.48 -15.85
C VAL A 886 36.80 -5.45 -14.74
N VAL A 887 37.78 -6.00 -14.01
CA VAL A 887 37.58 -6.59 -12.68
C VAL A 887 38.05 -5.58 -11.63
N ALA A 888 37.18 -5.22 -10.68
CA ALA A 888 37.53 -4.27 -9.62
C ALA A 888 37.37 -4.89 -8.23
N PHE A 889 38.30 -4.57 -7.34
CA PHE A 889 38.22 -4.85 -5.91
C PHE A 889 38.32 -3.52 -5.16
N ALA A 890 37.41 -3.27 -4.21
CA ALA A 890 37.35 -2.02 -3.47
C ALA A 890 37.13 -2.23 -1.97
N LEU A 891 37.71 -1.33 -1.16
CA LEU A 891 37.51 -1.22 0.30
C LEU A 891 38.01 -2.44 1.10
N ALA A 892 37.56 -2.59 2.35
CA ALA A 892 38.06 -3.61 3.28
C ALA A 892 37.34 -4.95 3.09
N PHE A 893 38.10 -5.95 2.66
CA PHE A 893 37.56 -7.28 2.46
C PHE A 893 37.38 -8.02 3.78
N PRO A 894 36.39 -8.94 3.87
CA PRO A 894 36.25 -9.82 5.02
C PRO A 894 37.52 -10.60 5.31
N GLN A 895 37.67 -11.03 6.55
CA GLN A 895 38.78 -11.90 6.92
C GLN A 895 38.70 -13.24 6.19
N LEU A 896 39.86 -13.87 5.98
CA LEU A 896 39.97 -15.22 5.38
C LEU A 896 39.46 -15.31 3.92
N CYS A 897 39.68 -14.26 3.13
CA CYS A 897 39.43 -14.32 1.68
C CYS A 897 40.56 -15.03 0.94
N ASP A 898 40.22 -15.97 0.05
CA ASP A 898 41.12 -16.58 -0.93
C ASP A 898 40.62 -16.25 -2.34
N ILE A 899 41.33 -15.34 -3.00
CA ILE A 899 40.97 -14.77 -4.29
C ILE A 899 42.00 -15.16 -5.34
N ALA A 900 41.54 -15.74 -6.45
CA ALA A 900 42.39 -16.02 -7.60
C ALA A 900 41.74 -15.54 -8.90
N VAL A 901 42.46 -14.68 -9.61
CA VAL A 901 42.14 -14.23 -10.96
C VAL A 901 43.20 -14.80 -11.90
N THR A 902 42.80 -15.75 -12.74
CA THR A 902 43.71 -16.56 -13.54
C THR A 902 43.28 -16.66 -15.00
N GLU A 903 44.22 -16.72 -15.93
CA GLU A 903 43.94 -17.05 -17.34
C GLU A 903 42.92 -16.10 -17.98
N VAL A 904 43.14 -14.79 -17.77
CA VAL A 904 42.26 -13.74 -18.29
C VAL A 904 42.91 -13.11 -19.52
N ASP A 905 42.18 -13.06 -20.64
CA ASP A 905 42.63 -12.43 -21.88
C ASP A 905 41.89 -11.10 -22.09
N VAL A 906 42.62 -9.99 -22.08
CA VAL A 906 42.03 -8.65 -22.00
C VAL A 906 42.49 -7.75 -23.13
N VAL A 907 41.51 -7.15 -23.80
CA VAL A 907 41.73 -6.12 -24.82
C VAL A 907 41.01 -4.84 -24.40
N GLN A 908 41.79 -3.83 -24.04
CA GLN A 908 41.30 -2.51 -23.64
C GLN A 908 41.33 -1.57 -24.86
N SER A 909 40.14 -1.35 -25.44
CA SER A 909 39.92 -0.40 -26.55
C SER A 909 39.31 0.94 -26.12
N SER A 910 38.64 0.98 -24.97
CA SER A 910 37.96 2.15 -24.44
C SER A 910 37.91 2.07 -22.92
N ALA A 911 38.03 3.23 -22.26
CA ALA A 911 37.88 3.33 -20.81
C ALA A 911 36.51 2.81 -20.37
N VAL A 912 36.48 2.11 -19.23
CA VAL A 912 35.26 1.60 -18.62
C VAL A 912 34.88 2.57 -17.51
N HIS A 913 33.63 3.03 -17.52
CA HIS A 913 33.09 3.81 -16.42
C HIS A 913 32.73 2.85 -15.30
N LEU A 914 33.43 2.95 -14.18
CA LEU A 914 33.02 2.35 -12.92
C LEU A 914 32.21 3.42 -12.18
N PRO A 915 30.98 3.14 -11.73
CA PRO A 915 30.31 4.01 -10.76
C PRO A 915 31.21 4.16 -9.53
N ASP A 916 31.22 5.33 -8.90
CA ASP A 916 31.99 5.65 -7.69
C ASP A 916 33.50 5.86 -7.89
N THR A 917 33.99 5.97 -9.14
CA THR A 917 35.38 6.37 -9.41
C THR A 917 35.48 7.42 -10.51
N VAL A 918 35.96 8.62 -10.14
CA VAL A 918 36.16 9.78 -11.04
C VAL A 918 37.13 9.47 -12.20
N ASN A 919 37.93 8.41 -12.09
CA ASN A 919 39.03 8.13 -12.99
C ASN A 919 38.74 6.98 -13.96
N ASN A 920 38.19 7.33 -15.13
CA ASN A 920 38.01 6.45 -16.26
C ASN A 920 39.36 6.01 -16.87
N MET A 921 40.01 5.03 -16.27
CA MET A 921 41.29 4.49 -16.74
C MET A 921 41.19 3.07 -17.29
N CYS A 922 42.02 2.80 -18.30
CA CYS A 922 42.09 1.50 -18.97
C CYS A 922 42.86 0.50 -18.10
N SER A 923 42.26 -0.03 -17.03
CA SER A 923 42.88 -1.10 -16.23
C SER A 923 42.19 -2.45 -16.43
N VAL A 924 42.93 -3.56 -16.34
CA VAL A 924 42.36 -4.91 -16.38
C VAL A 924 41.82 -5.30 -15.01
N LEU A 925 42.65 -5.08 -13.99
CA LEU A 925 42.34 -5.38 -12.61
C LEU A 925 42.64 -4.15 -11.76
N LEU A 926 41.58 -3.60 -11.16
CA LEU A 926 41.62 -2.40 -10.34
C LEU A 926 41.57 -2.78 -8.86
N LEU A 927 42.44 -2.17 -8.06
CA LEU A 927 42.37 -2.16 -6.60
C LEU A 927 42.11 -0.72 -6.15
N HIS A 928 41.01 -0.46 -5.45
CA HIS A 928 40.66 0.86 -4.92
C HIS A 928 40.53 0.82 -3.39
N ASP A 929 41.47 1.47 -2.70
CA ASP A 929 41.48 1.54 -1.22
C ASP A 929 41.31 0.17 -0.54
N VAL A 930 41.98 -0.85 -1.10
CA VAL A 930 41.80 -2.24 -0.69
C VAL A 930 42.53 -2.52 0.62
N VAL A 931 41.80 -3.09 1.59
CA VAL A 931 42.37 -3.66 2.81
C VAL A 931 42.15 -5.16 2.82
N LEU A 932 43.23 -5.94 2.90
CA LEU A 932 43.21 -7.38 3.08
C LEU A 932 43.67 -7.75 4.49
N THR A 933 42.84 -8.49 5.22
CA THR A 933 43.14 -8.93 6.59
C THR A 933 43.11 -10.46 6.67
N ALA A 934 44.25 -11.10 6.93
CA ALA A 934 44.40 -12.56 6.87
C ALA A 934 43.89 -13.18 5.56
N SER A 935 44.11 -12.48 4.43
CA SER A 935 43.53 -12.80 3.13
C SER A 935 44.58 -12.83 2.01
N SER A 936 44.34 -13.61 0.95
CA SER A 936 45.26 -13.74 -0.18
C SER A 936 44.62 -13.39 -1.51
N LEU A 937 45.30 -12.58 -2.32
CA LEU A 937 44.94 -12.26 -3.71
C LEU A 937 46.03 -12.74 -4.68
N LEU A 938 45.69 -13.66 -5.57
CA LEU A 938 46.54 -14.16 -6.65
C LEU A 938 46.05 -13.65 -8.01
N VAL A 939 46.93 -13.02 -8.76
CA VAL A 939 46.75 -12.68 -10.18
C VAL A 939 47.77 -13.49 -10.99
N SER A 940 47.31 -14.38 -11.88
CA SER A 940 48.20 -15.26 -12.64
C SER A 940 47.79 -15.41 -14.10
N ASN A 941 48.74 -15.51 -15.03
CA ASN A 941 48.44 -15.80 -16.45
C ASN A 941 47.48 -14.78 -17.09
N VAL A 942 47.57 -13.49 -16.73
CA VAL A 942 46.70 -12.45 -17.29
C VAL A 942 47.39 -11.81 -18.49
N ARG A 943 46.81 -11.92 -19.68
CA ARG A 943 47.31 -11.24 -20.88
C ARG A 943 46.58 -9.92 -21.08
N ALA A 944 47.23 -8.83 -20.70
CA ALA A 944 46.69 -7.49 -20.85
C ALA A 944 47.23 -6.81 -22.12
N HIS A 945 46.35 -6.46 -23.05
CA HIS A 945 46.68 -5.65 -24.23
C HIS A 945 45.93 -4.32 -24.20
N ALA A 946 46.68 -3.22 -24.05
CA ALA A 946 46.17 -1.86 -24.20
C ALA A 946 46.38 -1.37 -25.64
N LEU A 947 45.32 -0.86 -26.28
CA LEU A 947 45.40 -0.23 -27.62
C LEU A 947 45.68 1.27 -27.57
N ARG A 948 45.69 1.87 -26.37
CA ARG A 948 45.98 3.29 -26.12
C ARG A 948 47.03 3.49 -25.02
N TYR A 949 47.69 4.63 -25.07
CA TYR A 949 48.62 5.09 -24.02
C TYR A 949 47.88 5.27 -22.70
N GLY A 950 48.44 4.78 -21.58
CA GLY A 950 47.79 4.82 -20.26
C GLY A 950 46.95 3.59 -19.88
N GLY A 951 47.06 2.48 -20.64
CA GLY A 951 46.48 1.21 -20.24
C GLY A 951 47.36 0.42 -19.28
N PHE A 952 46.83 0.10 -18.10
CA PHE A 952 47.51 -0.64 -17.04
C PHE A 952 46.97 -2.07 -16.96
N GLY A 953 47.84 -3.05 -16.71
CA GLY A 953 47.39 -4.42 -16.43
C GLY A 953 46.74 -4.48 -15.05
N LEU A 954 47.57 -4.44 -14.02
CA LEU A 954 47.16 -4.34 -12.63
C LEU A 954 47.38 -2.90 -12.15
N TYR A 955 46.35 -2.25 -11.61
CA TYR A 955 46.43 -0.88 -11.12
C TYR A 955 45.85 -0.76 -9.71
N SER A 956 46.55 -0.07 -8.83
CA SER A 956 46.11 0.23 -7.47
C SER A 956 45.95 1.74 -7.34
N PHE A 957 44.79 2.16 -6.85
CA PHE A 957 44.42 3.54 -6.58
C PHE A 957 44.06 3.68 -5.09
N GLY A 958 44.49 4.78 -4.48
CA GLY A 958 44.39 4.97 -3.03
C GLY A 958 45.35 4.05 -2.26
N THR A 959 44.87 3.55 -1.13
CA THR A 959 45.65 2.80 -0.15
C THR A 959 45.54 1.29 -0.38
N LEU A 960 46.66 0.57 -0.46
CA LEU A 960 46.66 -0.90 -0.43
C LEU A 960 47.24 -1.35 0.91
N THR A 961 46.41 -1.94 1.76
CA THR A 961 46.80 -2.35 3.11
C THR A 961 46.75 -3.86 3.25
N LEU A 962 47.86 -4.46 3.67
CA LEU A 962 47.97 -5.90 3.95
C LEU A 962 48.21 -6.08 5.46
N VAL A 963 47.27 -6.72 6.16
CA VAL A 963 47.29 -6.87 7.62
C VAL A 963 47.14 -8.35 8.01
N GLY A 964 47.71 -8.76 9.14
CA GLY A 964 47.43 -10.09 9.70
C GLY A 964 47.90 -11.27 8.85
N GLY A 965 49.01 -11.14 8.12
CA GLY A 965 49.55 -12.22 7.28
C GLY A 965 48.98 -12.28 5.86
N SER A 966 48.26 -11.24 5.42
CA SER A 966 47.75 -11.14 4.05
C SER A 966 48.84 -11.10 2.99
N SER A 967 48.50 -11.56 1.77
CA SER A 967 49.44 -11.62 0.65
C SER A 967 48.81 -11.20 -0.68
N LEU A 968 49.54 -10.42 -1.48
CA LEU A 968 49.24 -10.14 -2.88
C LEU A 968 50.33 -10.76 -3.77
N TYR A 969 49.93 -11.63 -4.70
CA TYR A 969 50.82 -12.24 -5.68
C TYR A 969 50.38 -11.90 -7.10
N ALA A 970 51.32 -11.44 -7.93
CA ALA A 970 51.16 -11.32 -9.38
C ALA A 970 52.24 -12.17 -10.07
N ARG A 971 51.86 -13.10 -10.95
CA ARG A 971 52.83 -13.95 -11.68
C ARG A 971 52.39 -14.27 -13.11
N TYR A 972 53.35 -14.40 -14.03
CA TYR A 972 53.09 -14.82 -15.41
C TYR A 972 52.06 -13.94 -16.17
N CYS A 973 51.98 -12.65 -15.85
CA CYS A 973 51.11 -11.67 -16.51
C CYS A 973 51.85 -10.96 -17.65
#